data_AF-A0A0G2DV74-F1
#
_entry.id   AF-A0A0G2DV74-F1
#
_cell.length_a   1.000
_cell.length_b   1.000
_cell.length_c   1.000
_cell.angle_alpha   90.00
_cell.angle_beta   90.00
_cell.angle_gamma   90.00
#
_symmetry.space_group_name_H-M   'P 1'
#
loop_
_entity.id
_entity.type
_entity.pdbx_description
1 polymer ?
#
loop_
_entity_poly.entity_id
_entity_poly.type
_entity_poly.pdbx_seq_one_letter_code
_entity_poly.pdbx_strand_id
1 'polypeptide(L)'
;MATEVHADQVLDTTTKSLSVVHIESLLDNAKPSLTVLYAPGEEAIVELIASVLGQAYSLAASLREAETLKPATVAGLLSAQDPGQLAQRSRGRLLINTHCVENDSAPSEALSETCDYEYLYTHSPFLRRDVTRYLAFILGQIVPHNDLAKKARTTLISTTFPDVHAALPNLDILSVGADAVELRVDLLKEPLSDGSFSAVPSLKYVGAQLMILRQRTELPIIFTTRCTNENGRFPMDDPMLFCKYLYRAMQWGCEYIDVELWLPEEVRRDLAHKKGASKIISAFHDFSGTFKWTSPEAKELFKRGTVYGDVVKMIALVHQMQDNYELEYFRSTVQAEFFPHPPFSGLNMGPTGQLSRTLNKVFTPITHPLLPMIAAPGQLSAAEINMALHSMGQMPKLDIYGIGSYKLATQAMFFEKCFNELSLPHQFMFVDKVARGAVETVVRRASFGGAFINPPLAPPTPYLTVLSEAAKATRLVDTILVRTEGGTPVLVGENATWKGIRATLTRDFVPSAYSDRAALVLASAEPDAAAAIFALKSLGIGPIYTIGFHFRSQGALAADVEPFRSVEDVKRLEQPFVIINALPAEKSAVVGPLLKHYSSTGTAAPTNKVFLDLANGPRKVDPMAIAASSGWTAYGVADVNAWTTVETMRLLVGQNVPYDFVRLASGRSMF
;
A
#
# COMPACT_ATOMS: atom_id res chain seq x y z
N MET A 1 -26.79 56.66 1.39
CA MET A 1 -25.31 56.71 1.36
C MET A 1 -24.84 55.92 2.58
N ALA A 2 -24.91 54.59 2.57
CA ALA A 2 -24.08 53.62 1.85
C ALA A 2 -22.68 53.50 2.46
N THR A 3 -22.56 52.58 3.41
CA THR A 3 -21.32 51.86 3.75
C THR A 3 -21.73 50.52 4.35
N GLU A 4 -21.48 49.47 3.58
CA GLU A 4 -21.66 48.06 3.93
C GLU A 4 -20.63 47.67 4.99
N VAL A 5 -21.09 46.93 6.00
CA VAL A 5 -20.24 46.26 6.98
C VAL A 5 -20.12 44.80 6.53
N HIS A 6 -18.94 44.41 6.06
CA HIS A 6 -18.58 43.01 5.86
C HIS A 6 -18.45 42.35 7.24
N ALA A 7 -19.37 41.44 7.55
CA ALA A 7 -19.26 40.53 8.69
C ALA A 7 -18.55 39.25 8.21
N ASP A 8 -17.34 39.02 8.73
CA ASP A 8 -16.63 37.76 8.59
C ASP A 8 -17.43 36.62 9.22
N GLN A 9 -17.78 35.62 8.40
CA GLN A 9 -18.34 34.37 8.87
C GLN A 9 -17.24 33.51 9.50
N VAL A 10 -17.21 33.53 10.83
CA VAL A 10 -16.58 32.50 11.65
C VAL A 10 -17.40 31.22 11.49
N LEU A 11 -16.85 30.21 10.83
CA LEU A 11 -17.46 28.88 10.72
C LEU A 11 -17.33 28.15 12.06
N ASP A 12 -18.48 28.07 12.73
CA ASP A 12 -18.70 27.43 14.02
C ASP A 12 -18.48 25.92 13.93
N THR A 13 -17.42 25.44 14.57
CA THR A 13 -17.13 24.02 14.76
C THR A 13 -17.66 23.58 16.11
N THR A 14 -18.79 22.86 16.15
CA THR A 14 -19.04 21.75 17.10
C THR A 14 -20.48 21.25 16.98
N THR A 15 -20.66 20.05 16.42
CA THR A 15 -21.61 19.00 16.87
C THR A 15 -21.56 17.84 15.85
N LYS A 16 -20.70 16.85 16.08
CA LYS A 16 -20.84 15.52 15.46
C LYS A 16 -21.48 14.59 16.47
N SER A 17 -22.73 14.19 16.18
CA SER A 17 -23.40 13.11 16.88
C SER A 17 -22.73 11.77 16.59
N LEU A 18 -22.64 10.95 17.64
CA LEU A 18 -22.25 9.56 17.60
C LEU A 18 -23.20 8.72 16.73
N SER A 19 -22.64 7.63 16.19
CA SER A 19 -23.23 6.59 15.32
C SER A 19 -23.25 6.90 13.81
N VAL A 20 -22.70 5.93 13.04
CA VAL A 20 -22.35 5.93 11.60
C VAL A 20 -20.91 6.40 11.30
N VAL A 21 -19.99 5.44 11.26
CA VAL A 21 -18.73 5.52 10.48
C VAL A 21 -18.61 4.16 9.77
N HIS A 22 -19.24 4.01 8.60
CA HIS A 22 -18.73 4.31 7.25
C HIS A 22 -17.75 3.24 6.75
N ILE A 23 -18.26 2.33 5.91
CA ILE A 23 -17.51 1.70 4.82
C ILE A 23 -17.20 2.83 3.81
N GLU A 24 -16.36 3.77 4.20
CA GLU A 24 -15.87 4.82 3.33
C GLU A 24 -14.34 4.88 3.45
N SER A 25 -13.66 3.96 2.78
CA SER A 25 -12.94 4.48 1.62
C SER A 25 -13.97 4.48 0.51
N LEU A 26 -14.76 5.54 0.37
CA LEU A 26 -15.44 5.77 -0.90
C LEU A 26 -14.28 5.92 -1.87
N LEU A 27 -13.96 4.85 -2.58
CA LEU A 27 -13.50 5.01 -3.94
C LEU A 27 -14.52 5.99 -4.53
N ASP A 28 -14.05 7.12 -5.02
CA ASP A 28 -14.90 7.92 -5.89
C ASP A 28 -15.37 6.94 -6.98
N ASN A 29 -16.65 6.57 -6.93
CA ASN A 29 -17.20 5.56 -7.84
C ASN A 29 -17.23 6.11 -9.28
N ALA A 30 -16.93 7.41 -9.46
CA ALA A 30 -16.62 7.97 -10.75
C ALA A 30 -15.38 7.28 -11.36
N LYS A 31 -15.63 6.53 -12.43
CA LYS A 31 -14.54 5.96 -13.23
C LYS A 31 -13.60 7.08 -13.70
N PRO A 32 -12.28 6.95 -13.49
CA PRO A 32 -11.31 7.99 -13.81
C PRO A 32 -11.33 8.28 -15.31
N SER A 33 -11.17 9.55 -15.69
CA SER A 33 -11.03 9.97 -17.09
C SER A 33 -9.61 10.44 -17.34
N LEU A 34 -8.89 9.73 -18.20
CA LEU A 34 -7.46 9.95 -18.43
C LEU A 34 -7.19 10.33 -19.89
N THR A 35 -6.15 11.14 -20.07
CA THR A 35 -5.44 11.32 -21.34
C THR A 35 -4.01 10.83 -21.14
N VAL A 36 -3.59 9.86 -21.94
CA VAL A 36 -2.28 9.21 -21.87
C VAL A 36 -1.47 9.64 -23.08
N LEU A 37 -0.35 10.33 -22.85
CA LEU A 37 0.61 10.63 -23.90
C LEU A 37 1.52 9.43 -24.11
N TYR A 38 1.70 8.98 -25.34
CA TYR A 38 2.56 7.84 -25.70
C TYR A 38 3.47 8.18 -26.89
N ALA A 39 4.67 7.58 -26.95
CA ALA A 39 5.59 7.75 -28.07
C ALA A 39 5.15 6.92 -29.29
N PRO A 40 5.57 7.28 -30.52
CA PRO A 40 5.27 6.46 -31.70
C PRO A 40 5.73 5.00 -31.52
N GLY A 41 4.85 4.03 -31.76
CA GLY A 41 5.13 2.60 -31.56
C GLY A 41 4.90 2.08 -30.14
N GLU A 42 4.52 2.94 -29.20
CA GLU A 42 4.23 2.60 -27.80
C GLU A 42 2.72 2.59 -27.51
N GLU A 43 1.85 2.38 -28.51
CA GLU A 43 0.38 2.43 -28.36
C GLU A 43 -0.14 1.43 -27.31
N ALA A 44 0.60 0.33 -27.11
CA ALA A 44 0.26 -0.73 -26.17
C ALA A 44 0.18 -0.26 -24.71
N ILE A 45 0.88 0.82 -24.33
CA ILE A 45 0.77 1.38 -22.97
C ILE A 45 -0.62 1.95 -22.69
N VAL A 46 -1.27 2.52 -23.70
CA VAL A 46 -2.63 3.07 -23.60
C VAL A 46 -3.63 1.93 -23.37
N GLU A 47 -3.50 0.85 -24.14
CA GLU A 47 -4.31 -0.36 -23.98
C GLU A 47 -4.10 -1.00 -22.61
N LEU A 48 -2.85 -1.08 -22.14
CA LEU A 48 -2.52 -1.60 -20.82
C LEU A 48 -3.19 -0.77 -19.70
N ILE A 49 -3.04 0.55 -19.72
CA ILE A 49 -3.64 1.45 -18.73
C ILE A 49 -5.16 1.28 -18.73
N ALA A 50 -5.78 1.25 -19.91
CA ALA A 50 -7.22 1.04 -20.02
C ALA A 50 -7.65 -0.34 -19.49
N SER A 51 -6.89 -1.38 -19.79
CA SER A 51 -7.13 -2.74 -19.28
C SER A 51 -7.09 -2.81 -17.76
N VAL A 52 -6.07 -2.20 -17.14
CA VAL A 52 -5.89 -2.13 -15.68
C VAL A 52 -7.00 -1.34 -14.99
N LEU A 53 -7.54 -0.31 -15.66
CA LEU A 53 -8.73 0.44 -15.22
C LEU A 53 -10.04 -0.29 -15.53
N GLY A 54 -9.99 -1.38 -16.29
CA GLY A 54 -11.13 -2.07 -16.85
C GLY A 54 -11.96 -1.21 -17.81
N GLN A 55 -11.39 -0.17 -18.40
CA GLN A 55 -12.07 0.79 -19.29
C GLN A 55 -11.80 0.49 -20.77
N ALA A 56 -12.59 1.11 -21.64
CA ALA A 56 -12.27 1.20 -23.06
C ALA A 56 -11.17 2.26 -23.29
N TYR A 57 -10.48 2.17 -24.43
CA TYR A 57 -9.56 3.19 -24.90
C TYR A 57 -9.87 3.63 -26.32
N SER A 58 -9.38 4.81 -26.69
CA SER A 58 -9.39 5.30 -28.06
C SER A 58 -8.12 6.11 -28.30
N LEU A 59 -7.47 5.88 -29.45
CA LEU A 59 -6.35 6.71 -29.90
C LEU A 59 -6.93 7.94 -30.62
N ALA A 60 -6.73 9.11 -30.04
CA ALA A 60 -7.19 10.38 -30.59
C ALA A 60 -6.12 10.99 -31.51
N ALA A 61 -6.55 11.57 -32.63
CA ALA A 61 -5.66 12.26 -33.56
C ALA A 61 -5.28 13.68 -33.09
N SER A 62 -6.02 14.24 -32.12
CA SER A 62 -5.78 15.59 -31.59
C SER A 62 -6.22 15.73 -30.13
N LEU A 63 -5.70 16.75 -29.43
CA LEU A 63 -6.13 17.09 -28.07
C LEU A 63 -7.64 17.34 -27.97
N ARG A 64 -8.21 18.08 -28.93
CA ARG A 64 -9.64 18.37 -28.97
C ARG A 64 -10.48 17.09 -29.05
N GLU A 65 -10.07 16.14 -29.88
CA GLU A 65 -10.75 14.85 -29.98
C GLU A 65 -10.67 14.09 -28.64
N ALA A 66 -9.48 14.01 -28.03
CA ALA A 66 -9.28 13.38 -26.72
C ALA A 66 -10.20 13.96 -25.63
N GLU A 67 -10.38 15.28 -25.61
CA GLU A 67 -11.25 15.96 -24.65
C GLU A 67 -12.74 15.67 -24.87
N THR A 68 -13.16 15.45 -26.12
CA THR A 68 -14.56 15.14 -26.47
C THR A 68 -14.96 13.69 -26.28
N LEU A 69 -14.00 12.79 -26.00
CA LEU A 69 -14.30 11.39 -25.74
C LEU A 69 -15.22 11.24 -24.53
N LYS A 70 -16.00 10.15 -24.52
CA LYS A 70 -16.90 9.83 -23.40
C LYS A 70 -16.11 9.76 -22.07
N PRO A 71 -16.68 10.21 -20.95
CA PRO A 71 -16.11 9.96 -19.62
C PRO A 71 -15.83 8.47 -19.43
N ALA A 72 -14.82 8.12 -18.63
CA ALA A 72 -14.39 6.73 -18.39
C ALA A 72 -13.90 5.96 -19.64
N THR A 73 -13.43 6.70 -20.66
CA THR A 73 -12.63 6.17 -21.77
C THR A 73 -11.23 6.73 -21.65
N VAL A 74 -10.19 5.89 -21.73
CA VAL A 74 -8.80 6.33 -21.76
C VAL A 74 -8.49 6.88 -23.15
N ALA A 75 -8.11 8.16 -23.21
CA ALA A 75 -7.71 8.80 -24.45
C ALA A 75 -6.20 8.62 -24.67
N GLY A 76 -5.77 7.94 -25.72
CA GLY A 76 -4.37 7.93 -26.13
C GLY A 76 -4.08 9.11 -27.05
N LEU A 77 -3.00 9.85 -26.82
CA LEU A 77 -2.54 10.94 -27.69
C LEU A 77 -1.02 10.81 -27.93
N LEU A 78 -0.56 11.01 -29.16
CA LEU A 78 0.88 10.96 -29.46
C LEU A 78 1.62 12.05 -28.68
N SER A 79 2.79 11.74 -28.11
CA SER A 79 3.57 12.68 -27.28
C SER A 79 4.17 13.86 -28.04
N ALA A 80 4.14 13.85 -29.38
CA ALA A 80 4.51 14.97 -30.25
C ALA A 80 3.46 16.11 -30.25
N GLN A 81 3.04 16.55 -29.06
CA GLN A 81 2.12 17.69 -28.88
C GLN A 81 2.87 18.98 -28.59
N ASP A 82 2.24 20.10 -28.91
CA ASP A 82 2.69 21.42 -28.47
C ASP A 82 2.39 21.61 -26.97
N PRO A 83 3.40 21.86 -26.11
CA PRO A 83 3.19 22.05 -24.67
C PRO A 83 2.28 23.25 -24.35
N GLY A 84 2.33 24.31 -25.17
CA GLY A 84 1.48 25.49 -24.99
C GLY A 84 -0.01 25.18 -25.16
N GLN A 85 -0.36 24.36 -26.16
CA GLN A 85 -1.73 23.87 -26.35
C GLN A 85 -2.16 22.95 -25.19
N LEU A 86 -1.29 22.05 -24.74
CA LEU A 86 -1.58 21.17 -23.60
C LEU A 86 -1.77 21.94 -22.29
N ALA A 87 -1.09 23.07 -22.11
CA ALA A 87 -1.25 23.91 -20.93
C ALA A 87 -2.63 24.61 -20.88
N GLN A 88 -3.25 24.81 -22.05
CA GLN A 88 -4.59 25.41 -22.19
C GLN A 88 -5.73 24.38 -22.19
N ARG A 89 -5.41 23.09 -21.96
CA ARG A 89 -6.40 22.00 -21.95
C ARG A 89 -7.47 22.20 -20.89
N SER A 90 -8.63 21.60 -21.13
CA SER A 90 -9.65 21.39 -20.11
C SER A 90 -9.12 20.45 -19.02
N ARG A 91 -9.32 20.81 -17.75
CA ARG A 91 -8.89 19.99 -16.60
C ARG A 91 -9.88 18.86 -16.24
N GLY A 92 -10.69 18.43 -17.21
CA GLY A 92 -11.68 17.35 -17.03
C GLY A 92 -11.08 15.94 -17.10
N ARG A 93 -9.83 15.82 -17.56
CA ARG A 93 -9.08 14.56 -17.66
C ARG A 93 -7.70 14.74 -17.05
N LEU A 94 -7.24 13.76 -16.28
CA LEU A 94 -5.85 13.73 -15.82
C LEU A 94 -4.94 13.39 -17.00
N LEU A 95 -3.92 14.22 -17.21
CA LEU A 95 -2.94 14.05 -18.27
C LEU A 95 -1.70 13.33 -17.72
N ILE A 96 -1.43 12.15 -18.25
CA ILE A 96 -0.28 11.31 -17.88
C ILE A 96 0.67 11.23 -19.06
N ASN A 97 1.91 11.69 -18.89
CA ASN A 97 2.97 11.45 -19.85
C ASN A 97 3.57 10.06 -19.63
N THR A 98 3.58 9.19 -20.63
CA THR A 98 4.20 7.86 -20.49
C THR A 98 5.51 7.79 -21.27
N HIS A 99 6.49 7.09 -20.71
CA HIS A 99 7.80 6.98 -21.31
C HIS A 99 8.45 5.63 -21.04
N CYS A 100 8.75 4.89 -22.11
CA CYS A 100 9.55 3.68 -22.03
C CYS A 100 11.02 4.05 -21.84
N VAL A 101 11.62 3.65 -20.72
CA VAL A 101 13.02 3.98 -20.37
C VAL A 101 14.06 3.20 -21.19
N GLU A 102 13.61 2.20 -21.95
CA GLU A 102 14.43 1.45 -22.90
C GLU A 102 14.71 2.27 -24.17
N ASN A 103 13.95 3.34 -24.39
CA ASN A 103 14.21 4.30 -25.46
C ASN A 103 15.37 5.23 -25.04
N ASP A 104 16.37 5.40 -25.88
CA ASP A 104 17.60 6.15 -25.54
C ASP A 104 17.37 7.66 -25.27
N SER A 105 16.20 8.20 -25.62
CA SER A 105 15.81 9.59 -25.35
C SER A 105 15.21 9.77 -23.96
N ALA A 106 15.46 10.89 -23.28
CA ALA A 106 14.69 11.28 -22.08
C ALA A 106 13.29 11.83 -22.47
N PRO A 107 12.31 11.83 -21.56
CA PRO A 107 11.08 12.59 -21.76
C PRO A 107 11.37 14.07 -22.00
N SER A 108 10.57 14.72 -22.86
CA SER A 108 10.64 16.17 -23.06
C SER A 108 10.28 16.90 -21.77
N GLU A 109 11.20 17.71 -21.24
CA GLU A 109 11.00 18.42 -19.98
C GLU A 109 9.77 19.33 -20.00
N ALA A 110 9.62 20.14 -21.06
CA ALA A 110 8.47 21.04 -21.23
C ALA A 110 7.13 20.29 -21.32
N LEU A 111 7.15 19.09 -21.92
CA LEU A 111 5.95 18.24 -21.99
C LEU A 111 5.59 17.74 -20.60
N SER A 112 6.56 17.18 -19.89
CA SER A 112 6.33 16.66 -18.54
C SER A 112 5.87 17.75 -17.58
N GLU A 113 6.43 18.96 -17.62
CA GLU A 113 5.99 20.10 -16.79
C GLU A 113 4.53 20.50 -17.01
N THR A 114 3.99 20.21 -18.21
CA THR A 114 2.59 20.50 -18.55
C THR A 114 1.63 19.39 -18.08
N CYS A 115 2.14 18.17 -17.89
CA CYS A 115 1.36 17.01 -17.49
C CYS A 115 1.11 16.97 -15.97
N ASP A 116 0.00 16.35 -15.58
CA ASP A 116 -0.34 16.18 -14.16
C ASP A 116 0.57 15.13 -13.51
N TYR A 117 0.86 14.06 -14.26
CA TYR A 117 1.76 12.99 -13.84
C TYR A 117 2.61 12.47 -15.00
N GLU A 118 3.65 11.71 -14.67
CA GLU A 118 4.52 11.00 -15.61
C GLU A 118 4.71 9.54 -15.16
N TYR A 119 4.55 8.59 -16.08
CA TYR A 119 4.75 7.17 -15.82
C TYR A 119 5.92 6.64 -16.65
N LEU A 120 6.95 6.17 -15.95
CA LEU A 120 8.11 5.54 -16.55
C LEU A 120 7.92 4.03 -16.53
N TYR A 121 8.32 3.34 -17.60
CA TYR A 121 8.19 1.89 -17.68
C TYR A 121 9.23 1.21 -18.55
N THR A 122 9.32 -0.11 -18.41
CA THR A 122 9.99 -1.06 -19.31
C THR A 122 8.94 -2.00 -19.89
N HIS A 123 9.21 -2.65 -21.03
CA HIS A 123 8.24 -3.57 -21.63
C HIS A 123 7.98 -4.79 -20.75
N SER A 124 9.00 -5.26 -20.03
CA SER A 124 8.90 -6.39 -19.10
C SER A 124 10.12 -6.44 -18.17
N PRO A 125 10.06 -7.14 -17.02
CA PRO A 125 8.88 -7.73 -16.37
C PRO A 125 8.11 -6.74 -15.48
N PHE A 126 7.01 -7.18 -14.86
CA PHE A 126 6.24 -6.47 -13.81
C PHE A 126 5.46 -5.21 -14.20
N LEU A 127 5.54 -4.77 -15.46
CA LEU A 127 4.84 -3.59 -15.97
C LEU A 127 3.36 -3.48 -15.53
N ARG A 128 2.57 -4.55 -15.67
CA ARG A 128 1.15 -4.55 -15.27
C ARG A 128 0.93 -4.30 -13.77
N ARG A 129 1.69 -4.97 -12.90
CA ARG A 129 1.60 -4.80 -11.44
C ARG A 129 1.98 -3.37 -11.06
N ASP A 130 3.06 -2.88 -11.68
CA ASP A 130 3.60 -1.56 -11.40
C ASP A 130 2.64 -0.43 -11.81
N VAL A 131 2.14 -0.44 -13.04
CA VAL A 131 1.17 0.56 -13.52
C VAL A 131 -0.13 0.50 -12.72
N THR A 132 -0.56 -0.70 -12.28
CA THR A 132 -1.73 -0.85 -11.41
C THR A 132 -1.53 -0.11 -10.09
N ARG A 133 -0.40 -0.33 -9.42
CA ARG A 133 -0.10 0.33 -8.15
C ARG A 133 0.06 1.84 -8.33
N TYR A 134 0.76 2.27 -9.37
CA TYR A 134 0.91 3.68 -9.72
C TYR A 134 -0.44 4.35 -9.93
N LEU A 135 -1.30 3.80 -10.79
CA LEU A 135 -2.63 4.36 -11.06
C LEU A 135 -3.51 4.35 -9.83
N ALA A 136 -3.54 3.25 -9.07
CA ALA A 136 -4.30 3.19 -7.83
C ALA A 136 -3.88 4.30 -6.85
N PHE A 137 -2.59 4.61 -6.78
CA PHE A 137 -2.06 5.67 -5.92
C PHE A 137 -2.40 7.08 -6.44
N ILE A 138 -2.07 7.42 -7.68
CA ILE A 138 -2.28 8.79 -8.21
C ILE A 138 -3.76 9.15 -8.34
N LEU A 139 -4.64 8.14 -8.44
CA LEU A 139 -6.10 8.29 -8.43
C LEU A 139 -6.71 8.28 -7.03
N GLY A 140 -5.90 8.21 -5.97
CA GLY A 140 -6.35 8.23 -4.57
C GLY A 140 -7.10 6.98 -4.11
N GLN A 141 -7.02 5.88 -4.87
CA GLN A 141 -7.72 4.62 -4.57
C GLN A 141 -6.98 3.80 -3.51
N ILE A 142 -5.67 4.00 -3.40
CA ILE A 142 -4.86 3.55 -2.26
C ILE A 142 -4.17 4.76 -1.63
N VAL A 143 -4.15 4.81 -0.31
CA VAL A 143 -3.50 5.89 0.46
C VAL A 143 -2.64 5.25 1.56
N PRO A 144 -1.40 4.80 1.23
CA PRO A 144 -0.56 4.07 2.18
C PRO A 144 -0.35 4.80 3.51
N HIS A 145 -0.32 6.13 3.48
CA HIS A 145 -0.24 6.96 4.69
C HIS A 145 -1.34 6.68 5.72
N ASN A 146 -2.59 6.48 5.27
CA ASN A 146 -3.71 6.22 6.17
C ASN A 146 -3.59 4.84 6.83
N ASP A 147 -3.05 3.86 6.11
CA ASP A 147 -2.85 2.51 6.65
C ASP A 147 -1.66 2.46 7.60
N LEU A 148 -0.56 3.14 7.25
CA LEU A 148 0.61 3.26 8.12
C LEU A 148 0.33 4.05 9.39
N ALA A 149 -0.53 5.08 9.34
CA ALA A 149 -0.94 5.84 10.53
C ALA A 149 -1.72 5.00 11.56
N LYS A 150 -2.32 3.87 11.16
CA LYS A 150 -3.00 2.93 12.07
C LYS A 150 -2.03 2.04 12.83
N LYS A 151 -0.78 1.93 12.38
CA LYS A 151 0.23 1.09 13.03
C LYS A 151 0.77 1.78 14.29
N ALA A 152 1.02 0.98 15.34
CA ALA A 152 1.63 1.49 16.57
C ALA A 152 3.07 2.00 16.34
N ARG A 153 3.77 1.40 15.37
CA ARG A 153 5.14 1.72 14.97
C ARG A 153 5.31 1.54 13.47
N THR A 154 6.07 2.44 12.85
CA THR A 154 6.50 2.31 11.46
C THR A 154 8.01 2.48 11.31
N THR A 155 8.57 1.76 10.34
CA THR A 155 10.00 1.73 10.01
C THR A 155 10.21 2.01 8.53
N LEU A 156 11.40 2.47 8.14
CA LEU A 156 11.79 2.58 6.73
C LEU A 156 13.18 2.04 6.53
N ILE A 157 13.47 1.48 5.36
CA ILE A 157 14.82 1.11 4.96
C ILE A 157 15.32 2.06 3.87
N SER A 158 16.51 2.63 4.09
CA SER A 158 17.13 3.53 3.12
C SER A 158 17.98 2.74 2.13
N THR A 159 17.72 2.93 0.84
CA THR A 159 18.61 2.44 -0.22
C THR A 159 19.86 3.32 -0.22
N THR A 160 21.00 2.74 0.15
CA THR A 160 22.30 3.43 0.20
C THR A 160 23.21 3.04 -0.97
N PHE A 161 22.62 2.46 -2.01
CA PHE A 161 23.33 1.99 -3.18
C PHE A 161 23.57 3.12 -4.17
N PRO A 162 24.75 3.19 -4.83
CA PRO A 162 24.98 4.13 -5.93
C PRO A 162 24.13 3.82 -7.17
N ASP A 163 23.64 2.58 -7.27
CA ASP A 163 22.73 2.07 -8.30
C ASP A 163 21.78 1.03 -7.65
N VAL A 164 20.48 1.21 -7.83
CA VAL A 164 19.41 0.35 -7.29
C VAL A 164 19.53 -1.09 -7.79
N HIS A 165 20.12 -1.34 -8.97
CA HIS A 165 20.35 -2.70 -9.46
C HIS A 165 21.09 -3.58 -8.45
N ALA A 166 22.00 -3.01 -7.67
CA ALA A 166 22.75 -3.72 -6.65
C ALA A 166 21.87 -4.22 -5.48
N ALA A 167 20.72 -3.60 -5.24
CA ALA A 167 19.79 -3.99 -4.19
C ALA A 167 18.86 -5.14 -4.63
N LEU A 168 18.58 -5.26 -5.93
CA LEU A 168 17.50 -6.11 -6.46
C LEU A 168 17.57 -7.59 -6.05
N PRO A 169 18.74 -8.26 -6.02
CA PRO A 169 18.79 -9.67 -5.66
C PRO A 169 18.30 -9.95 -4.24
N ASN A 170 18.40 -8.97 -3.33
CA ASN A 170 18.10 -9.13 -1.92
C ASN A 170 16.96 -8.20 -1.44
N LEU A 171 16.30 -7.44 -2.33
CA LEU A 171 15.36 -6.39 -1.92
C LEU A 171 14.20 -6.92 -1.07
N ASP A 172 13.68 -8.10 -1.42
CA ASP A 172 12.60 -8.76 -0.66
C ASP A 172 13.03 -9.15 0.76
N ILE A 173 14.32 -9.48 0.95
CA ILE A 173 14.90 -9.80 2.26
C ILE A 173 15.18 -8.50 3.03
N LEU A 174 15.82 -7.54 2.37
CA LEU A 174 16.17 -6.22 2.94
C LEU A 174 14.94 -5.49 3.50
N SER A 175 13.78 -5.68 2.87
CA SER A 175 12.54 -4.99 3.22
C SER A 175 11.68 -5.70 4.29
N VAL A 176 12.12 -6.86 4.81
CA VAL A 176 11.44 -7.53 5.93
C VAL A 176 11.47 -6.62 7.17
N GLY A 177 10.30 -6.35 7.74
CA GLY A 177 10.16 -5.43 8.87
C GLY A 177 10.18 -3.95 8.50
N ALA A 178 10.30 -3.59 7.22
CA ALA A 178 10.17 -2.21 6.73
C ALA A 178 8.74 -1.90 6.28
N ASP A 179 8.29 -0.67 6.54
CA ASP A 179 6.99 -0.15 6.08
C ASP A 179 7.08 0.79 4.89
N ALA A 180 8.29 1.26 4.57
CA ALA A 180 8.60 2.10 3.41
C ALA A 180 10.05 1.88 2.97
N VAL A 181 10.35 2.21 1.72
CA VAL A 181 11.71 2.24 1.19
C VAL A 181 12.07 3.69 0.85
N GLU A 182 13.19 4.19 1.37
CA GLU A 182 13.70 5.52 1.04
C GLU A 182 14.69 5.41 -0.13
N LEU A 183 14.40 6.11 -1.23
CA LEU A 183 15.31 6.33 -2.34
C LEU A 183 16.16 7.56 -2.05
N ARG A 184 17.44 7.35 -1.73
CA ARG A 184 18.42 8.42 -1.50
C ARG A 184 19.01 8.88 -2.82
N VAL A 185 18.33 9.82 -3.46
CA VAL A 185 18.70 10.35 -4.78
C VAL A 185 20.08 10.98 -4.76
N ASP A 186 20.44 11.63 -3.65
CA ASP A 186 21.76 12.22 -3.47
C ASP A 186 22.90 11.18 -3.43
N LEU A 187 22.61 9.90 -3.18
CA LEU A 187 23.64 8.85 -3.15
C LEU A 187 23.78 8.12 -4.49
N LEU A 188 22.86 8.33 -5.43
CA LEU A 188 22.93 7.75 -6.76
C LEU A 188 24.12 8.30 -7.55
N LYS A 189 24.80 7.44 -8.31
CA LYS A 189 25.95 7.80 -9.13
C LYS A 189 25.71 7.44 -10.58
N GLU A 190 25.35 8.43 -11.39
CA GLU A 190 25.19 8.28 -12.83
C GLU A 190 26.57 8.27 -13.52
N PRO A 191 26.96 7.16 -14.19
CA PRO A 191 28.22 7.10 -14.91
C PRO A 191 28.18 7.93 -16.20
N LEU A 192 29.28 8.60 -16.52
CA LEU A 192 29.49 9.35 -17.76
C LEU A 192 30.39 8.59 -18.74
N SER A 193 30.35 8.97 -20.01
CA SER A 193 31.10 8.31 -21.08
C SER A 193 32.62 8.38 -20.93
N ASP A 194 33.12 9.34 -20.15
CA ASP A 194 34.55 9.51 -19.84
C ASP A 194 35.02 8.70 -18.62
N GLY A 195 34.13 7.89 -18.03
CA GLY A 195 34.42 7.09 -16.83
C GLY A 195 34.30 7.85 -15.51
N SER A 196 33.94 9.14 -15.55
CA SER A 196 33.57 9.91 -14.37
C SER A 196 32.10 9.71 -14.00
N PHE A 197 31.62 10.40 -12.96
CA PHE A 197 30.22 10.40 -12.55
C PHE A 197 29.66 11.80 -12.60
N SER A 198 28.37 11.93 -12.93
CA SER A 198 27.68 13.22 -12.84
C SER A 198 27.70 13.74 -11.41
N ALA A 199 27.94 15.05 -11.24
CA ALA A 199 27.91 15.69 -9.93
C ALA A 199 26.50 15.64 -9.30
N VAL A 200 25.47 15.76 -10.14
CA VAL A 200 24.06 15.55 -9.79
C VAL A 200 23.47 14.56 -10.80
N PRO A 201 22.93 13.41 -10.38
CA PRO A 201 22.39 12.42 -11.30
C PRO A 201 21.20 12.99 -12.05
N SER A 202 21.18 12.88 -13.38
CA SER A 202 20.13 13.41 -14.24
C SER A 202 18.74 12.85 -13.89
N LEU A 203 17.67 13.61 -14.16
CA LEU A 203 16.30 13.11 -13.98
C LEU A 203 16.02 11.86 -14.82
N LYS A 204 16.67 11.70 -15.99
CA LYS A 204 16.58 10.47 -16.79
C LYS A 204 17.09 9.28 -15.98
N TYR A 205 18.29 9.40 -15.40
CA TYR A 205 18.87 8.34 -14.58
C TYR A 205 18.06 8.09 -13.31
N VAL A 206 17.71 9.13 -12.55
CA VAL A 206 16.93 9.01 -11.31
C VAL A 206 15.56 8.38 -11.58
N GLY A 207 14.89 8.75 -12.68
CA GLY A 207 13.61 8.17 -13.09
C GLY A 207 13.71 6.68 -13.38
N ALA A 208 14.75 6.25 -14.13
CA ALA A 208 15.01 4.84 -14.38
C ALA A 208 15.25 4.06 -13.07
N GLN A 209 16.05 4.61 -12.17
CA GLN A 209 16.35 4.01 -10.85
C GLN A 209 15.09 3.87 -9.98
N LEU A 210 14.25 4.91 -9.94
CA LEU A 210 12.96 4.88 -9.26
C LEU A 210 12.03 3.81 -9.85
N MET A 211 11.91 3.74 -11.18
CA MET A 211 11.08 2.74 -11.85
C MET A 211 11.55 1.32 -11.52
N ILE A 212 12.85 1.07 -11.57
CA ILE A 212 13.45 -0.24 -11.23
C ILE A 212 13.07 -0.63 -9.79
N LEU A 213 13.21 0.30 -8.85
CA LEU A 213 12.84 0.07 -7.45
C LEU A 213 11.35 -0.26 -7.34
N ARG A 214 10.49 0.56 -7.94
CA ARG A 214 9.03 0.48 -7.87
C ARG A 214 8.48 -0.84 -8.40
N GLN A 215 9.05 -1.35 -9.50
CA GLN A 215 8.67 -2.64 -10.09
C GLN A 215 9.02 -3.84 -9.18
N ARG A 216 9.95 -3.66 -8.24
CA ARG A 216 10.55 -4.70 -7.39
C ARG A 216 10.12 -4.63 -5.93
N THR A 217 9.30 -3.66 -5.54
CA THR A 217 8.75 -3.58 -4.19
C THR A 217 7.30 -3.10 -4.20
N GLU A 218 6.52 -3.58 -3.23
CA GLU A 218 5.14 -3.12 -2.99
C GLU A 218 5.09 -2.09 -1.85
N LEU A 219 6.23 -1.78 -1.23
CA LEU A 219 6.31 -0.76 -0.20
C LEU A 219 6.18 0.65 -0.81
N PRO A 220 5.59 1.59 -0.06
CA PRO A 220 5.60 2.99 -0.44
C PRO A 220 7.03 3.52 -0.49
N ILE A 221 7.31 4.37 -1.48
CA ILE A 221 8.63 4.96 -1.72
C ILE A 221 8.69 6.36 -1.13
N ILE A 222 9.75 6.63 -0.37
CA ILE A 222 10.11 7.96 0.11
C ILE A 222 11.24 8.49 -0.78
N PHE A 223 10.93 9.50 -1.59
CA PHE A 223 11.92 10.16 -2.44
C PHE A 223 12.66 11.24 -1.65
N THR A 224 13.99 11.12 -1.53
CA THR A 224 14.79 12.02 -0.69
C THR A 224 15.98 12.59 -1.46
N THR A 225 16.04 13.92 -1.55
CA THR A 225 17.21 14.70 -1.95
C THR A 225 17.83 15.32 -0.71
N ARG A 226 18.80 14.66 -0.07
CA ARG A 226 19.45 15.18 1.14
C ARG A 226 20.54 16.20 0.78
N CYS A 227 20.48 17.39 1.36
CA CYS A 227 21.47 18.44 1.06
C CYS A 227 22.83 18.21 1.75
N THR A 228 23.88 18.91 1.29
CA THR A 228 25.24 18.81 1.85
C THR A 228 25.34 19.23 3.32
N ASN A 229 24.59 20.25 3.77
CA ASN A 229 24.62 20.67 5.18
C ASN A 229 23.93 19.65 6.11
N GLU A 230 23.04 18.84 5.57
CA GLU A 230 22.37 17.75 6.27
C GLU A 230 23.04 16.39 5.96
N ASN A 231 24.35 16.39 5.65
CA ASN A 231 25.18 15.19 5.41
C ASN A 231 24.70 14.31 4.23
N GLY A 232 24.07 14.93 3.23
CA GLY A 232 23.84 14.35 1.92
C GLY A 232 24.86 14.82 0.89
N ARG A 233 24.52 14.65 -0.39
CA ARG A 233 25.35 15.09 -1.52
C ARG A 233 24.63 16.04 -2.47
N PHE A 234 23.35 16.34 -2.26
CA PHE A 234 22.62 17.23 -3.14
C PHE A 234 23.04 18.68 -2.89
N PRO A 235 23.37 19.45 -3.94
CA PRO A 235 24.00 20.76 -3.79
C PRO A 235 22.98 21.83 -3.38
N MET A 236 23.39 22.81 -2.55
CA MET A 236 22.49 23.80 -1.92
C MET A 236 22.45 25.17 -2.59
N ASP A 237 23.28 25.40 -3.59
CA ASP A 237 23.43 26.66 -4.31
C ASP A 237 22.17 27.02 -5.14
N ASP A 238 21.40 26.02 -5.57
CA ASP A 238 20.16 26.21 -6.31
C ASP A 238 18.95 25.50 -5.64
N PRO A 239 18.13 26.22 -4.85
CA PRO A 239 16.89 25.67 -4.30
C PRO A 239 15.87 25.22 -5.36
N MET A 240 15.91 25.81 -6.56
CA MET A 240 14.99 25.42 -7.64
C MET A 240 15.35 24.07 -8.24
N LEU A 241 16.62 23.65 -8.14
CA LEU A 241 17.02 22.28 -8.47
C LEU A 241 16.32 21.27 -7.55
N PHE A 242 16.26 21.50 -6.24
CA PHE A 242 15.48 20.64 -5.33
C PHE A 242 14.01 20.62 -5.73
N CYS A 243 13.43 21.81 -5.96
CA CYS A 243 12.03 21.93 -6.36
C CYS A 243 11.74 21.09 -7.63
N LYS A 244 12.62 21.14 -8.63
CA LYS A 244 12.51 20.37 -9.87
C LYS A 244 12.49 18.86 -9.62
N TYR A 245 13.38 18.34 -8.78
CA TYR A 245 13.43 16.90 -8.47
C TYR A 245 12.24 16.45 -7.63
N LEU A 246 11.84 17.24 -6.64
CA LEU A 246 10.69 16.94 -5.78
C LEU A 246 9.37 16.99 -6.56
N TYR A 247 9.19 17.97 -7.45
CA TYR A 247 8.05 18.03 -8.36
C TYR A 247 8.01 16.81 -9.28
N ARG A 248 9.17 16.43 -9.83
CA ARG A 248 9.26 15.23 -10.67
C ARG A 248 8.91 13.95 -9.90
N ALA A 249 9.33 13.82 -8.64
CA ALA A 249 8.96 12.69 -7.79
C ALA A 249 7.44 12.59 -7.55
N MET A 250 6.75 13.73 -7.38
CA MET A 250 5.28 13.75 -7.30
C MET A 250 4.65 13.26 -8.61
N GLN A 251 5.14 13.74 -9.76
CA GLN A 251 4.64 13.33 -11.07
C GLN A 251 4.88 11.84 -11.33
N TRP A 252 6.02 11.29 -10.90
CA TRP A 252 6.29 9.86 -10.93
C TRP A 252 5.45 9.07 -9.92
N GLY A 253 4.64 9.72 -9.08
CA GLY A 253 3.75 9.07 -8.12
C GLY A 253 4.52 8.42 -6.97
N CYS A 254 5.54 9.09 -6.41
CA CYS A 254 6.14 8.68 -5.14
C CYS A 254 5.17 8.95 -3.99
N GLU A 255 4.97 7.96 -3.10
CA GLU A 255 4.04 8.08 -1.99
C GLU A 255 4.44 9.16 -0.98
N TYR A 256 5.75 9.36 -0.80
CA TYR A 256 6.30 10.40 0.04
C TYR A 256 7.45 11.14 -0.66
N ILE A 257 7.56 12.43 -0.35
CA ILE A 257 8.73 13.25 -0.67
C ILE A 257 9.30 13.86 0.63
N ASP A 258 10.62 13.84 0.79
CA ASP A 258 11.33 14.46 1.92
C ASP A 258 11.67 15.91 1.53
N VAL A 259 11.02 16.88 2.19
CA VAL A 259 11.14 18.32 1.91
C VAL A 259 11.84 18.99 3.08
N GLU A 260 13.08 19.42 2.87
CA GLU A 260 13.92 20.00 3.93
C GLU A 260 13.48 21.43 4.31
N LEU A 261 13.55 21.76 5.61
CA LEU A 261 13.07 23.04 6.15
C LEU A 261 13.93 24.26 5.76
N TRP A 262 15.16 24.05 5.29
CA TRP A 262 16.01 25.14 4.80
C TRP A 262 15.50 25.72 3.46
N LEU A 263 14.71 24.95 2.70
CA LEU A 263 14.13 25.44 1.45
C LEU A 263 13.28 26.69 1.70
N PRO A 264 13.33 27.68 0.79
CA PRO A 264 12.50 28.88 0.88
C PRO A 264 11.02 28.52 1.08
N GLU A 265 10.32 29.31 1.90
CA GLU A 265 8.92 29.03 2.22
C GLU A 265 8.02 29.01 0.98
N GLU A 266 8.28 29.88 0.01
CA GLU A 266 7.56 29.89 -1.26
C GLU A 266 7.68 28.57 -2.03
N VAL A 267 8.86 27.94 -2.02
CA VAL A 267 9.10 26.63 -2.63
C VAL A 267 8.34 25.55 -1.87
N ARG A 268 8.47 25.52 -0.53
CA ARG A 268 7.75 24.53 0.30
C ARG A 268 6.24 24.64 0.16
N ARG A 269 5.72 25.87 0.08
CA ARG A 269 4.31 26.17 -0.17
C ARG A 269 3.89 25.67 -1.54
N ASP A 270 4.63 25.97 -2.60
CA ASP A 270 4.29 25.52 -3.96
C ASP A 270 4.26 23.99 -4.07
N LEU A 271 5.26 23.31 -3.49
CA LEU A 271 5.29 21.84 -3.41
C LEU A 271 4.06 21.30 -2.68
N ALA A 272 3.64 21.92 -1.56
CA ALA A 272 2.45 21.51 -0.83
C ALA A 272 1.14 21.69 -1.61
N HIS A 273 1.04 22.73 -2.44
CA HIS A 273 -0.13 22.95 -3.31
C HIS A 273 -0.18 21.96 -4.47
N LYS A 274 0.99 21.50 -4.96
CA LYS A 274 1.11 20.63 -6.13
C LYS A 274 1.30 19.14 -5.80
N LYS A 275 1.37 18.76 -4.52
CA LYS A 275 1.72 17.39 -4.09
C LYS A 275 0.79 16.29 -4.59
N GLY A 276 -0.42 16.61 -5.03
CA GLY A 276 -1.39 15.62 -5.49
C GLY A 276 -1.65 14.53 -4.44
N ALA A 277 -1.45 13.26 -4.83
CA ALA A 277 -1.58 12.12 -3.93
C ALA A 277 -0.39 11.96 -2.94
N SER A 278 0.77 12.54 -3.25
CA SER A 278 1.99 12.43 -2.44
C SER A 278 1.84 13.11 -1.08
N LYS A 279 2.59 12.58 -0.11
CA LYS A 279 2.69 13.13 1.25
C LYS A 279 4.07 13.76 1.48
N ILE A 280 4.08 14.86 2.22
CA ILE A 280 5.30 15.61 2.54
C ILE A 280 5.82 15.16 3.90
N ILE A 281 7.06 14.67 3.92
CA ILE A 281 7.87 14.54 5.13
C ILE A 281 8.67 15.85 5.25
N SER A 282 8.25 16.74 6.15
CA SER A 282 8.99 17.97 6.43
C SER A 282 10.21 17.64 7.27
N ALA A 283 11.41 17.76 6.71
CA ALA A 283 12.64 17.26 7.30
C ALA A 283 13.57 18.37 7.80
N PHE A 284 14.30 18.08 8.87
CA PHE A 284 15.39 18.89 9.40
C PHE A 284 16.44 17.97 10.02
N HIS A 285 17.71 18.25 9.73
CA HIS A 285 18.83 17.59 10.38
C HIS A 285 19.81 18.59 10.98
N ASP A 286 20.18 18.38 12.24
CA ASP A 286 21.31 19.07 12.87
C ASP A 286 22.54 18.16 12.95
N PHE A 287 23.64 18.62 12.37
CA PHE A 287 24.97 18.00 12.48
C PHE A 287 25.94 18.82 13.33
N SER A 288 25.50 19.93 13.94
CA SER A 288 26.37 20.77 14.77
C SER A 288 26.81 20.08 16.06
N GLY A 289 26.01 19.13 16.57
CA GLY A 289 26.24 18.50 17.87
C GLY A 289 25.89 19.41 19.05
N THR A 290 25.29 20.57 18.78
CA THR A 290 24.96 21.59 19.78
C THR A 290 23.46 21.85 19.92
N PHE A 291 22.63 21.22 19.09
CA PHE A 291 21.18 21.35 19.13
C PHE A 291 20.58 20.90 20.47
N LYS A 292 19.60 21.66 20.95
CA LYS A 292 18.90 21.39 22.22
C LYS A 292 17.42 21.22 22.00
N TRP A 293 16.90 20.03 22.30
CA TRP A 293 15.49 19.70 22.21
C TRP A 293 14.62 20.54 23.16
N THR A 294 15.20 21.04 24.25
CA THR A 294 14.54 21.94 25.20
C THR A 294 14.47 23.41 24.74
N SER A 295 15.12 23.76 23.63
CA SER A 295 15.17 25.14 23.14
C SER A 295 13.83 25.60 22.53
N PRO A 296 13.53 26.91 22.59
CA PRO A 296 12.43 27.50 21.82
C PRO A 296 12.57 27.27 20.31
N GLU A 297 13.79 27.21 19.80
CA GLU A 297 14.09 26.95 18.40
C GLU A 297 13.57 25.57 17.96
N ALA A 298 13.74 24.53 18.78
CA ALA A 298 13.20 23.21 18.47
C ALA A 298 11.68 23.23 18.28
N LYS A 299 10.95 23.97 19.12
CA LYS A 299 9.49 24.14 18.98
C LYS A 299 9.13 24.91 17.72
N GLU A 300 9.87 25.97 17.39
CA GLU A 300 9.62 26.77 16.18
C GLU A 300 9.90 25.96 14.91
N LEU A 301 10.96 25.15 14.88
CA LEU A 301 11.25 24.23 13.77
C LEU A 301 10.11 23.21 13.58
N PHE A 302 9.62 22.62 14.67
CA PHE A 302 8.49 21.70 14.60
C PHE A 302 7.25 22.41 14.04
N LYS A 303 6.89 23.58 14.56
CA LYS A 303 5.76 24.39 14.10
C LYS A 303 5.88 24.72 12.61
N ARG A 304 7.06 25.16 12.15
CA ARG A 304 7.33 25.40 10.71
C ARG A 304 7.13 24.14 9.87
N GLY A 305 7.52 22.98 10.39
CA GLY A 305 7.31 21.69 9.73
C GLY A 305 5.83 21.30 9.63
N THR A 306 5.01 21.64 10.63
CA THR A 306 3.57 21.31 10.61
C THR A 306 2.77 22.08 9.55
N VAL A 307 3.28 23.20 9.03
CA VAL A 307 2.54 24.03 8.07
C VAL A 307 2.28 23.29 6.76
N TYR A 308 3.26 22.52 6.28
CA TYR A 308 3.20 21.84 4.98
C TYR A 308 3.48 20.33 5.05
N GLY A 309 3.95 19.81 6.20
CA GLY A 309 4.25 18.40 6.38
C GLY A 309 3.03 17.56 6.76
N ASP A 310 2.86 16.44 6.06
CA ASP A 310 1.98 15.35 6.52
C ASP A 310 2.69 14.49 7.60
N VAL A 311 4.02 14.57 7.68
CA VAL A 311 4.87 14.05 8.77
C VAL A 311 5.96 15.08 9.05
N VAL A 312 6.30 15.31 10.32
CA VAL A 312 7.47 16.14 10.70
C VAL A 312 8.62 15.21 11.10
N LYS A 313 9.79 15.41 10.49
CA LYS A 313 11.02 14.65 10.72
C LYS A 313 12.12 15.59 11.23
N MET A 314 12.59 15.37 12.45
CA MET A 314 13.69 16.14 13.04
C MET A 314 14.74 15.19 13.58
N ILE A 315 15.99 15.34 13.13
CA ILE A 315 17.08 14.43 13.48
C ILE A 315 18.28 15.25 13.95
N ALA A 316 18.79 15.00 15.16
CA ALA A 316 19.90 15.78 15.71
C ALA A 316 21.11 14.91 16.06
N LEU A 317 22.33 15.38 15.78
CA LEU A 317 23.54 14.77 16.31
C LEU A 317 23.66 15.11 17.79
N VAL A 318 23.89 14.09 18.62
CA VAL A 318 24.02 14.27 20.06
C VAL A 318 25.25 13.56 20.61
N HIS A 319 25.69 13.99 21.79
CA HIS A 319 26.89 13.46 22.44
C HIS A 319 26.62 12.92 23.85
N GLN A 320 25.45 13.20 24.43
CA GLN A 320 25.12 12.79 25.79
C GLN A 320 23.82 11.98 25.83
N MET A 321 23.73 11.03 26.78
CA MET A 321 22.51 10.24 26.98
C MET A 321 21.31 11.11 27.32
N GLN A 322 21.54 12.21 28.04
CA GLN A 322 20.51 13.17 28.45
C GLN A 322 19.73 13.74 27.26
N ASP A 323 20.38 13.96 26.12
CA ASP A 323 19.75 14.50 24.92
C ASP A 323 18.63 13.57 24.38
N ASN A 324 18.68 12.26 24.68
CA ASN A 324 17.60 11.32 24.34
C ASN A 324 16.36 11.53 25.22
N TYR A 325 16.54 11.79 26.52
CA TYR A 325 15.43 12.06 27.42
C TYR A 325 14.78 13.40 27.09
N GLU A 326 15.58 14.40 26.72
CA GLU A 326 15.08 15.70 26.26
C GLU A 326 14.25 15.56 24.98
N LEU A 327 14.66 14.72 24.03
CA LEU A 327 13.86 14.40 22.84
C LEU A 327 12.51 13.76 23.19
N GLU A 328 12.48 12.80 24.12
CA GLU A 328 11.21 12.18 24.53
C GLU A 328 10.31 13.14 25.33
N TYR A 329 10.90 14.04 26.11
CA TYR A 329 10.16 15.15 26.72
C TYR A 329 9.60 16.11 25.66
N PHE A 330 10.40 16.47 24.66
CA PHE A 330 9.96 17.28 23.53
C PHE A 330 8.81 16.62 22.77
N ARG A 331 8.91 15.30 22.50
CA ARG A 331 7.87 14.51 21.84
C ARG A 331 6.54 14.58 22.58
N SER A 332 6.54 14.41 23.91
CA SER A 332 5.31 14.51 24.70
C SER A 332 4.76 15.93 24.74
N THR A 333 5.63 16.94 24.80
CA THR A 333 5.28 18.36 24.77
C THR A 333 4.56 18.73 23.46
N VAL A 334 5.15 18.39 22.30
CA VAL A 334 4.53 18.75 21.01
C VAL A 334 3.23 17.99 20.75
N GLN A 335 3.11 16.76 21.26
CA GLN A 335 1.86 15.99 21.18
C GLN A 335 0.73 16.63 21.98
N ALA A 336 1.04 17.18 23.16
CA ALA A 336 0.06 17.84 24.01
C ALA A 336 -0.29 19.25 23.51
N GLU A 337 0.69 20.02 23.05
CA GLU A 337 0.52 21.44 22.68
C GLU A 337 -0.12 21.63 21.30
N PHE A 338 0.13 20.74 20.32
CA PHE A 338 -0.23 20.98 18.91
C PHE A 338 -1.36 20.09 18.37
N PHE A 339 -2.36 19.70 19.18
CA PHE A 339 -3.42 18.80 18.70
C PHE A 339 -4.49 19.51 17.83
N PRO A 340 -4.86 18.98 16.64
CA PRO A 340 -4.26 17.84 15.94
C PRO A 340 -2.94 18.23 15.23
N HIS A 341 -1.92 17.36 15.34
CA HIS A 341 -0.61 17.55 14.68
C HIS A 341 -0.30 16.41 13.70
N PRO A 342 0.55 16.65 12.69
CA PRO A 342 1.18 15.58 11.92
C PRO A 342 1.98 14.62 12.83
N PRO A 343 2.09 13.33 12.48
CA PRO A 343 2.99 12.40 13.17
C PRO A 343 4.44 12.93 13.22
N PHE A 344 5.11 12.72 14.35
CA PHE A 344 6.48 13.19 14.59
C PHE A 344 7.49 12.04 14.56
N SER A 345 8.41 12.08 13.59
CA SER A 345 9.62 11.24 13.51
C SER A 345 10.79 12.03 14.09
N GLY A 346 11.21 11.66 15.31
CA GLY A 346 12.23 12.39 16.06
C GLY A 346 13.33 11.46 16.49
N LEU A 347 14.59 11.72 16.14
CA LEU A 347 15.71 10.83 16.40
C LEU A 347 16.98 11.61 16.75
N ASN A 348 17.84 10.97 17.53
CA ASN A 348 19.21 11.39 17.74
C ASN A 348 20.17 10.46 16.98
N MET A 349 21.20 11.04 16.37
CA MET A 349 22.25 10.33 15.63
C MET A 349 23.41 9.93 16.54
N GLY A 350 24.28 9.07 16.01
CA GLY A 350 25.45 8.55 16.72
C GLY A 350 25.10 7.36 17.62
N PRO A 351 26.11 6.62 18.11
CA PRO A 351 25.89 5.49 19.03
C PRO A 351 25.09 5.90 20.27
N THR A 352 25.36 7.07 20.84
CA THR A 352 24.63 7.62 22.00
C THR A 352 23.13 7.81 21.72
N GLY A 353 22.75 8.06 20.47
CA GLY A 353 21.37 8.29 20.06
C GLY A 353 20.49 7.04 19.93
N GLN A 354 21.04 5.83 20.08
CA GLN A 354 20.31 4.57 19.84
C GLN A 354 19.03 4.41 20.67
N LEU A 355 18.97 4.99 21.88
CA LEU A 355 17.75 5.00 22.70
C LEU A 355 16.60 5.70 21.97
N SER A 356 16.82 6.88 21.41
CA SER A 356 15.78 7.62 20.68
C SER A 356 15.28 6.87 19.44
N ARG A 357 16.16 6.15 18.73
CA ARG A 357 15.77 5.30 17.58
C ARG A 357 14.86 4.17 18.01
N THR A 358 15.17 3.55 19.15
CA THR A 358 14.37 2.49 19.73
C THR A 358 12.99 3.01 20.15
N LEU A 359 12.91 4.20 20.75
CA LEU A 359 11.65 4.77 21.25
C LEU A 359 10.79 5.46 20.17
N ASN A 360 11.40 5.95 19.09
CA ASN A 360 10.67 6.57 17.99
C ASN A 360 9.68 5.60 17.34
N LYS A 361 8.46 6.08 17.06
CA LYS A 361 7.35 5.27 16.55
C LYS A 361 6.99 5.55 15.09
N VAL A 362 7.47 6.64 14.52
CA VAL A 362 7.08 7.09 13.17
C VAL A 362 8.29 7.03 12.25
N PHE A 363 8.22 6.17 11.23
CA PHE A 363 9.23 6.05 10.18
C PHE A 363 10.65 5.96 10.70
N THR A 364 10.91 5.09 11.69
CA THR A 364 12.26 4.87 12.21
C THR A 364 13.14 4.30 11.09
N PRO A 365 14.21 4.99 10.66
CA PRO A 365 15.15 4.46 9.69
C PRO A 365 15.89 3.26 10.28
N ILE A 366 15.80 2.12 9.60
CA ILE A 366 16.44 0.85 9.98
C ILE A 366 17.55 0.47 8.99
N THR A 367 18.53 -0.29 9.45
CA THR A 367 19.57 -0.89 8.61
C THR A 367 19.31 -2.40 8.43
N HIS A 368 20.07 -3.04 7.56
CA HIS A 368 20.07 -4.49 7.39
C HIS A 368 21.51 -4.98 7.18
N PRO A 369 21.92 -6.16 7.71
CA PRO A 369 23.27 -6.70 7.53
C PRO A 369 23.73 -6.89 6.07
N LEU A 370 22.78 -6.93 5.13
CA LEU A 370 23.04 -7.08 3.69
C LEU A 370 23.18 -5.73 2.96
N LEU A 371 23.01 -4.59 3.63
CA LEU A 371 23.27 -3.28 3.04
C LEU A 371 24.79 -3.03 2.95
N PRO A 372 25.27 -2.41 1.87
CA PRO A 372 26.69 -2.16 1.66
C PRO A 372 27.24 -1.11 2.62
N MET A 373 26.39 -0.17 3.05
CA MET A 373 26.72 0.88 4.00
C MET A 373 25.50 1.25 4.84
N ILE A 374 25.76 1.67 6.07
CA ILE A 374 24.75 2.22 6.98
C ILE A 374 24.49 3.68 6.59
N ALA A 375 23.22 4.09 6.48
CA ALA A 375 22.85 5.42 6.02
C ALA A 375 23.25 6.54 7.01
N ALA A 376 23.20 6.27 8.31
CA ALA A 376 23.62 7.19 9.36
C ALA A 376 24.25 6.46 10.56
N PRO A 377 25.23 7.06 11.27
CA PRO A 377 25.83 6.47 12.46
C PRO A 377 24.80 6.11 13.55
N GLY A 378 24.99 4.93 14.16
CA GLY A 378 24.14 4.42 15.25
C GLY A 378 22.78 3.87 14.82
N GLN A 379 22.54 3.70 13.51
CA GLN A 379 21.31 3.08 13.01
C GLN A 379 21.23 1.60 13.41
N LEU A 380 20.01 1.16 13.74
CA LEU A 380 19.70 -0.19 14.20
C LEU A 380 18.86 -0.91 13.15
N SER A 381 18.98 -2.23 13.06
CA SER A 381 18.05 -3.07 12.33
C SER A 381 16.69 -3.18 13.05
N ALA A 382 15.66 -3.63 12.34
CA ALA A 382 14.37 -3.92 12.96
C ALA A 382 14.51 -4.95 14.11
N ALA A 383 15.36 -5.95 13.92
CA ALA A 383 15.66 -6.97 14.92
C ALA A 383 16.28 -6.38 16.19
N GLU A 384 17.30 -5.54 16.06
CA GLU A 384 17.94 -4.88 17.22
C GLU A 384 16.96 -3.97 17.98
N ILE A 385 16.08 -3.25 17.26
CA ILE A 385 15.04 -2.42 17.89
C ILE A 385 14.06 -3.28 18.68
N ASN A 386 13.56 -4.36 18.08
CA ASN A 386 12.60 -5.25 18.74
C ASN A 386 13.21 -5.93 19.98
N MET A 387 14.47 -6.37 19.87
CA MET A 387 15.22 -6.95 20.98
C MET A 387 15.38 -5.94 22.13
N ALA A 388 15.78 -4.70 21.82
CA ALA A 388 15.94 -3.64 22.82
C ALA A 388 14.60 -3.29 23.49
N LEU A 389 13.51 -3.17 22.72
CA LEU A 389 12.17 -2.94 23.26
C LEU A 389 11.74 -4.07 24.20
N HIS A 390 12.04 -5.32 23.86
CA HIS A 390 11.77 -6.46 24.73
C HIS A 390 12.56 -6.38 26.04
N SER A 391 13.87 -6.15 25.96
CA SER A 391 14.74 -6.03 27.15
C SER A 391 14.31 -4.90 28.09
N MET A 392 13.74 -3.82 27.55
CA MET A 392 13.19 -2.69 28.34
C MET A 392 11.75 -2.91 28.83
N GLY A 393 11.15 -4.07 28.58
CA GLY A 393 9.76 -4.37 28.93
C GLY A 393 8.71 -3.58 28.11
N GLN A 394 9.14 -2.87 27.06
CA GLN A 394 8.26 -2.13 26.16
C GLN A 394 7.60 -3.03 25.10
N MET A 395 8.13 -4.24 24.92
CA MET A 395 7.54 -5.30 24.11
C MET A 395 7.44 -6.59 24.94
N PRO A 396 6.36 -6.78 25.71
CA PRO A 396 6.19 -7.99 26.50
C PRO A 396 6.10 -9.22 25.59
N LYS A 397 6.66 -10.34 26.05
CA LYS A 397 6.49 -11.63 25.38
C LYS A 397 5.01 -12.02 25.43
N LEU A 398 4.49 -12.43 24.28
CA LEU A 398 3.12 -12.91 24.12
C LEU A 398 3.14 -14.23 23.37
N ASP A 399 2.09 -15.00 23.58
CA ASP A 399 1.83 -16.28 22.94
C ASP A 399 0.89 -16.06 21.75
N ILE A 400 1.37 -16.35 20.55
CA ILE A 400 0.60 -16.28 19.31
C ILE A 400 0.23 -17.69 18.88
N TYR A 401 -1.03 -17.89 18.51
CA TYR A 401 -1.56 -19.24 18.25
C TYR A 401 -1.98 -19.45 16.80
N GLY A 402 -1.65 -20.62 16.25
CA GLY A 402 -2.33 -21.20 15.09
C GLY A 402 -3.29 -22.27 15.58
N ILE A 403 -4.59 -22.13 15.32
CA ILE A 403 -5.61 -23.06 15.83
C ILE A 403 -6.32 -23.72 14.66
N GLY A 404 -6.19 -25.05 14.51
CA GLY A 404 -6.82 -25.71 13.38
C GLY A 404 -6.25 -27.08 13.02
N SER A 405 -6.35 -27.41 11.73
CA SER A 405 -5.80 -28.63 11.16
C SER A 405 -4.27 -28.58 11.06
N TYR A 406 -3.62 -29.75 11.11
CA TYR A 406 -2.16 -29.92 10.93
C TYR A 406 -1.60 -29.21 9.68
N LYS A 407 -2.40 -28.97 8.63
CA LYS A 407 -1.98 -28.19 7.45
C LYS A 407 -1.51 -26.77 7.78
N LEU A 408 -1.92 -26.21 8.91
CA LEU A 408 -1.46 -24.89 9.38
C LEU A 408 -0.06 -24.93 10.01
N ALA A 409 0.50 -26.11 10.29
CA ALA A 409 1.81 -26.22 10.91
C ALA A 409 2.93 -25.61 10.03
N THR A 410 2.81 -25.67 8.71
CA THR A 410 3.77 -25.02 7.79
C THR A 410 3.71 -23.50 7.87
N GLN A 411 2.49 -22.95 7.96
CA GLN A 411 2.27 -21.52 8.17
C GLN A 411 2.78 -21.07 9.55
N ALA A 412 2.55 -21.88 10.59
CA ALA A 412 3.10 -21.66 11.93
C ALA A 412 4.63 -21.58 11.93
N MET A 413 5.31 -22.51 11.26
CA MET A 413 6.77 -22.49 11.10
C MET A 413 7.25 -21.24 10.36
N PHE A 414 6.48 -20.75 9.38
CA PHE A 414 6.80 -19.49 8.70
C PHE A 414 6.71 -18.29 9.64
N PHE A 415 5.65 -18.19 10.44
CA PHE A 415 5.53 -17.13 11.46
C PHE A 415 6.68 -17.18 12.47
N GLU A 416 7.03 -18.37 12.96
CA GLU A 416 8.15 -18.55 13.89
C GLU A 416 9.49 -18.10 13.29
N LYS A 417 9.75 -18.43 12.02
CA LYS A 417 10.93 -17.92 11.30
C LYS A 417 10.93 -16.39 11.22
N CYS A 418 9.80 -15.77 10.90
CA CYS A 418 9.69 -14.32 10.85
C CYS A 418 9.90 -13.68 12.23
N PHE A 419 9.40 -14.31 13.30
CA PHE A 419 9.61 -13.84 14.67
C PHE A 419 11.08 -13.87 15.04
N ASN A 420 11.78 -14.96 14.70
CA ASN A 420 13.21 -15.10 14.96
C ASN A 420 14.03 -14.08 14.15
N GLU A 421 13.77 -13.94 12.85
CA GLU A 421 14.46 -12.99 11.97
C GLU A 421 14.29 -11.55 12.47
N LEU A 422 13.09 -11.19 12.90
CA LEU A 422 12.78 -9.86 13.42
C LEU A 422 13.07 -9.72 14.92
N SER A 423 13.67 -10.74 15.57
CA SER A 423 13.92 -10.78 17.02
C SER A 423 12.70 -10.36 17.86
N LEU A 424 11.50 -10.77 17.43
CA LEU A 424 10.28 -10.58 18.20
C LEU A 424 10.29 -11.57 19.38
N PRO A 425 9.90 -11.15 20.59
CA PRO A 425 9.95 -11.99 21.77
C PRO A 425 8.80 -13.01 21.84
N HIS A 426 7.86 -12.94 20.90
CA HIS A 426 6.65 -13.75 20.92
C HIS A 426 6.96 -15.22 20.68
N GLN A 427 6.18 -16.09 21.33
CA GLN A 427 6.24 -17.52 21.10
C GLN A 427 5.07 -17.94 20.22
N PHE A 428 5.35 -18.69 19.16
CA PHE A 428 4.31 -19.28 18.34
C PHE A 428 3.92 -20.67 18.88
N MET A 429 2.62 -20.96 18.98
CA MET A 429 2.09 -22.25 19.40
C MET A 429 1.00 -22.75 18.45
N PHE A 430 0.99 -24.06 18.21
CA PHE A 430 -0.06 -24.69 17.42
C PHE A 430 -1.00 -25.51 18.30
N VAL A 431 -2.31 -25.38 18.08
CA VAL A 431 -3.35 -26.11 18.81
C VAL A 431 -4.22 -26.87 17.81
N ASP A 432 -4.19 -28.20 17.89
CA ASP A 432 -4.99 -29.08 17.02
C ASP A 432 -6.46 -29.12 17.46
N LYS A 433 -7.36 -29.09 16.47
CA LYS A 433 -8.81 -28.91 16.63
C LYS A 433 -9.51 -30.22 17.02
N VAL A 434 -9.22 -30.75 18.20
CA VAL A 434 -9.89 -31.96 18.73
C VAL A 434 -10.81 -31.66 19.93
N ALA A 435 -10.58 -30.59 20.70
CA ALA A 435 -11.36 -30.31 21.92
C ALA A 435 -12.34 -29.13 21.77
N ARG A 436 -13.63 -29.38 22.00
CA ARG A 436 -14.66 -28.34 22.13
C ARG A 436 -14.29 -27.41 23.30
N GLY A 437 -14.27 -26.09 23.07
CA GLY A 437 -13.89 -25.10 24.09
C GLY A 437 -12.40 -24.74 24.14
N ALA A 438 -11.53 -25.39 23.36
CA ALA A 438 -10.08 -25.13 23.35
C ALA A 438 -9.73 -23.65 23.09
N VAL A 439 -10.45 -23.00 22.16
CA VAL A 439 -10.23 -21.57 21.86
C VAL A 439 -10.51 -20.70 23.07
N GLU A 440 -11.64 -20.91 23.76
CA GLU A 440 -12.00 -20.12 24.93
C GLU A 440 -10.95 -20.25 26.05
N THR A 441 -10.46 -21.46 26.27
CA THR A 441 -9.39 -21.70 27.25
C THR A 441 -8.08 -20.98 26.87
N VAL A 442 -7.74 -20.96 25.59
CA VAL A 442 -6.53 -20.30 25.07
C VAL A 442 -6.61 -18.78 25.21
N VAL A 443 -7.70 -18.16 24.77
CA VAL A 443 -7.84 -16.69 24.77
C VAL A 443 -7.93 -16.08 26.18
N ARG A 444 -8.28 -16.88 27.20
CA ARG A 444 -8.33 -16.45 28.60
C ARG A 444 -6.96 -16.42 29.29
N ARG A 445 -5.90 -16.90 28.63
CA ARG A 445 -4.54 -16.87 29.19
C ARG A 445 -4.03 -15.44 29.19
N ALA A 446 -3.38 -15.03 30.29
CA ALA A 446 -2.80 -13.69 30.42
C ALA A 446 -1.72 -13.38 29.37
N SER A 447 -1.01 -14.41 28.89
CA SER A 447 0.01 -14.30 27.85
C SER A 447 -0.54 -14.31 26.42
N PHE A 448 -1.84 -14.49 26.22
CA PHE A 448 -2.42 -14.56 24.88
C PHE A 448 -2.18 -13.25 24.12
N GLY A 449 -1.52 -13.33 22.97
CA GLY A 449 -1.24 -12.18 22.09
C GLY A 449 -2.08 -12.14 20.82
N GLY A 450 -2.72 -13.25 20.46
CA GLY A 450 -3.57 -13.36 19.28
C GLY A 450 -3.56 -14.76 18.68
N ALA A 451 -4.44 -14.99 17.72
CA ALA A 451 -4.52 -16.26 17.02
C ALA A 451 -5.02 -16.09 15.58
N PHE A 452 -4.56 -16.96 14.68
CA PHE A 452 -5.31 -17.26 13.45
C PHE A 452 -5.91 -18.67 13.54
N ILE A 453 -7.06 -18.85 12.90
CA ILE A 453 -7.96 -19.96 13.13
C ILE A 453 -8.49 -20.49 11.80
N ASN A 454 -8.29 -21.78 11.55
CA ASN A 454 -8.85 -22.43 10.36
C ASN A 454 -9.31 -23.87 10.68
N PRO A 455 -10.60 -24.22 10.48
CA PRO A 455 -11.65 -23.37 9.90
C PRO A 455 -12.16 -22.32 10.90
N PRO A 456 -12.65 -21.17 10.40
CA PRO A 456 -13.06 -20.02 11.21
C PRO A 456 -14.16 -20.36 12.22
N LEU A 457 -14.27 -19.52 13.25
CA LEU A 457 -15.32 -19.62 14.25
C LEU A 457 -16.61 -18.99 13.74
N ALA A 458 -17.71 -19.71 13.89
CA ALA A 458 -19.05 -19.17 13.72
C ALA A 458 -19.63 -18.72 15.07
N PRO A 459 -20.38 -17.61 15.13
CA PRO A 459 -21.12 -17.17 16.32
C PRO A 459 -22.09 -18.23 16.85
N PRO A 460 -22.40 -18.24 18.16
CA PRO A 460 -21.99 -17.25 19.16
C PRO A 460 -20.58 -17.50 19.72
N THR A 461 -19.79 -16.43 19.84
CA THR A 461 -18.46 -16.42 20.46
C THR A 461 -18.47 -15.47 21.67
N PRO A 462 -19.04 -15.88 22.83
CA PRO A 462 -19.34 -14.97 23.94
C PRO A 462 -18.10 -14.30 24.56
N TYR A 463 -16.91 -14.86 24.36
CA TYR A 463 -15.64 -14.30 24.81
C TYR A 463 -15.02 -13.28 23.84
N LEU A 464 -15.61 -13.09 22.64
CA LEU A 464 -15.23 -12.05 21.67
C LEU A 464 -16.29 -10.97 21.68
N THR A 465 -16.12 -9.96 22.52
CA THR A 465 -17.09 -8.87 22.71
C THR A 465 -17.01 -7.82 21.61
N VAL A 466 -15.84 -7.66 20.99
CA VAL A 466 -15.61 -6.73 19.88
C VAL A 466 -15.36 -7.53 18.61
N LEU A 467 -16.10 -7.19 17.56
CA LEU A 467 -15.92 -7.77 16.23
C LEU A 467 -15.60 -6.64 15.24
N SER A 468 -14.69 -6.90 14.30
CA SER A 468 -14.50 -6.02 13.15
C SER A 468 -15.74 -6.00 12.28
N GLU A 469 -15.88 -4.97 11.44
CA GLU A 469 -16.99 -4.91 10.47
C GLU A 469 -16.99 -6.12 9.52
N ALA A 470 -15.81 -6.60 9.13
CA ALA A 470 -15.69 -7.81 8.33
C ALA A 470 -16.16 -9.06 9.08
N ALA A 471 -15.76 -9.24 10.34
CA ALA A 471 -16.21 -10.38 11.15
C ALA A 471 -17.72 -10.34 11.43
N LYS A 472 -18.28 -9.15 11.67
CA LYS A 472 -19.75 -8.97 11.83
C LYS A 472 -20.48 -9.34 10.54
N ALA A 473 -20.02 -8.81 9.41
CA ALA A 473 -20.68 -8.99 8.13
C ALA A 473 -20.58 -10.44 7.63
N THR A 474 -19.39 -11.04 7.71
CA THR A 474 -19.16 -12.44 7.29
C THR A 474 -19.70 -13.46 8.28
N ARG A 475 -19.96 -13.05 9.53
CA ARG A 475 -20.30 -13.93 10.66
C ARG A 475 -19.26 -15.03 10.88
N LEU A 476 -18.00 -14.73 10.58
CA LEU A 476 -16.88 -15.66 10.69
C LEU A 476 -15.68 -14.93 11.29
N VAL A 477 -15.07 -15.55 12.29
CA VAL A 477 -13.81 -15.08 12.88
C VAL A 477 -12.71 -16.08 12.53
N ASP A 478 -11.77 -15.66 11.69
CA ASP A 478 -10.55 -16.43 11.37
C ASP A 478 -9.32 -15.91 12.13
N THR A 479 -9.42 -14.74 12.77
CA THR A 479 -8.30 -14.10 13.45
C THR A 479 -8.79 -13.43 14.73
N ILE A 480 -8.08 -13.64 15.85
CA ILE A 480 -8.35 -12.98 17.13
C ILE A 480 -7.16 -12.08 17.45
N LEU A 481 -7.43 -10.80 17.66
CA LEU A 481 -6.44 -9.79 17.99
C LEU A 481 -6.58 -9.38 19.45
N VAL A 482 -5.48 -8.96 20.06
CA VAL A 482 -5.48 -8.31 21.37
C VAL A 482 -5.19 -6.83 21.16
N ARG A 483 -6.14 -5.97 21.52
CA ARG A 483 -5.94 -4.52 21.56
C ARG A 483 -5.86 -4.04 22.99
N THR A 484 -5.07 -3.00 23.24
CA THR A 484 -5.03 -2.36 24.56
C THR A 484 -5.90 -1.11 24.51
N GLU A 485 -7.00 -1.11 25.27
CA GLU A 485 -7.89 0.04 25.41
C GLU A 485 -7.87 0.48 26.89
N GLY A 486 -7.43 1.72 27.15
CA GLY A 486 -7.32 2.22 28.53
C GLY A 486 -6.43 1.36 29.45
N GLY A 487 -5.43 0.67 28.90
CA GLY A 487 -4.56 -0.26 29.64
C GLY A 487 -5.15 -1.66 29.85
N THR A 488 -6.36 -1.93 29.38
CA THR A 488 -6.99 -3.26 29.49
C THR A 488 -6.92 -4.00 28.15
N PRO A 489 -6.57 -5.30 28.14
CA PRO A 489 -6.62 -6.11 26.93
C PRO A 489 -8.07 -6.38 26.50
N VAL A 490 -8.39 -6.05 25.25
CA VAL A 490 -9.67 -6.28 24.60
C VAL A 490 -9.46 -7.26 23.45
N LEU A 491 -10.24 -8.34 23.45
CA LEU A 491 -10.23 -9.33 22.38
C LEU A 491 -11.09 -8.84 21.23
N VAL A 492 -10.50 -8.76 20.03
CA VAL A 492 -11.18 -8.36 18.80
C VAL A 492 -11.22 -9.53 17.83
N GLY A 493 -12.41 -9.98 17.47
CA GLY A 493 -12.62 -10.94 16.39
C GLY A 493 -12.53 -10.26 15.02
N GLU A 494 -11.74 -10.82 14.12
CA GLU A 494 -11.48 -10.34 12.77
C GLU A 494 -11.67 -11.48 11.75
N ASN A 495 -12.00 -11.08 10.53
CA ASN A 495 -11.87 -11.92 9.34
C ASN A 495 -10.72 -11.33 8.50
N ALA A 496 -9.59 -12.00 8.39
CA ALA A 496 -8.42 -11.56 7.64
C ALA A 496 -8.43 -12.10 6.20
N THR A 497 -9.12 -13.22 5.94
CA THR A 497 -9.16 -13.87 4.63
C THR A 497 -9.65 -12.93 3.52
N TRP A 498 -10.66 -12.08 3.78
CA TRP A 498 -11.13 -11.12 2.76
C TRP A 498 -10.05 -10.12 2.35
N LYS A 499 -9.11 -9.76 3.23
CA LYS A 499 -8.00 -8.86 2.90
C LYS A 499 -7.05 -9.51 1.91
N GLY A 500 -6.76 -10.81 2.11
CA GLY A 500 -5.98 -11.60 1.17
C GLY A 500 -6.64 -11.76 -0.20
N ILE A 501 -7.96 -11.98 -0.22
CA ILE A 501 -8.74 -12.02 -1.47
C ILE A 501 -8.70 -10.65 -2.17
N ARG A 502 -8.96 -9.57 -1.44
CA ARG A 502 -8.93 -8.20 -1.99
C ARG A 502 -7.56 -7.86 -2.57
N ALA A 503 -6.48 -8.10 -1.83
CA ALA A 503 -5.11 -7.85 -2.29
C ALA A 503 -4.74 -8.66 -3.54
N THR A 504 -5.24 -9.90 -3.63
CA THR A 504 -5.06 -10.76 -4.82
C THR A 504 -5.79 -10.18 -6.04
N LEU A 505 -7.05 -9.74 -5.86
CA LEU A 505 -7.83 -9.14 -6.94
C LEU A 505 -7.16 -7.84 -7.41
N THR A 506 -6.76 -6.96 -6.50
CA THR A 506 -6.18 -5.65 -6.85
C THR A 506 -4.70 -5.68 -7.23
N ARG A 507 -4.17 -6.85 -7.60
CA ARG A 507 -2.77 -7.00 -8.03
C ARG A 507 -2.52 -6.45 -9.43
N ASP A 508 -3.42 -6.77 -10.36
CA ASP A 508 -3.30 -6.40 -11.79
C ASP A 508 -4.42 -5.45 -12.28
N PHE A 509 -5.33 -5.07 -11.39
CA PHE A 509 -6.42 -4.14 -11.67
C PHE A 509 -6.56 -3.15 -10.52
N VAL A 510 -6.83 -1.88 -10.83
CA VAL A 510 -7.08 -0.89 -9.78
C VAL A 510 -8.42 -1.19 -9.08
N PRO A 511 -8.60 -0.79 -7.80
CA PRO A 511 -9.87 -0.98 -7.10
C PRO A 511 -11.11 -0.50 -7.88
N SER A 512 -11.06 0.67 -8.51
CA SER A 512 -12.18 1.22 -9.30
C SER A 512 -12.51 0.42 -10.56
N ALA A 513 -11.63 -0.49 -10.99
CA ALA A 513 -11.89 -1.35 -12.13
C ALA A 513 -13.06 -2.30 -11.83
N TYR A 514 -13.34 -2.57 -10.54
CA TYR A 514 -14.37 -3.50 -10.10
C TYR A 514 -15.73 -2.85 -9.85
N SER A 515 -15.77 -1.54 -9.56
CA SER A 515 -16.99 -0.82 -9.20
C SER A 515 -18.11 -0.94 -10.25
N ASP A 516 -19.34 -1.13 -9.77
CA ASP A 516 -20.56 -1.25 -10.57
C ASP A 516 -20.51 -2.35 -11.64
N ARG A 517 -19.77 -3.43 -11.36
CA ARG A 517 -19.73 -4.61 -12.21
C ARG A 517 -20.32 -5.82 -11.53
N ALA A 518 -20.87 -6.71 -12.35
CA ALA A 518 -21.42 -7.96 -11.86
C ALA A 518 -20.32 -8.99 -11.55
N ALA A 519 -20.57 -9.83 -10.55
CA ALA A 519 -19.71 -10.97 -10.22
C ALA A 519 -20.53 -12.26 -10.04
N LEU A 520 -19.87 -13.41 -10.21
CA LEU A 520 -20.44 -14.73 -9.95
C LEU A 520 -19.61 -15.46 -8.90
N VAL A 521 -20.26 -15.96 -7.84
CA VAL A 521 -19.62 -16.70 -6.74
C VAL A 521 -20.20 -18.09 -6.65
N LEU A 522 -19.35 -19.11 -6.78
CA LEU A 522 -19.74 -20.51 -6.66
C LEU A 522 -19.29 -21.04 -5.30
N ALA A 523 -20.20 -21.62 -4.52
CA ALA A 523 -19.84 -22.26 -3.25
C ALA A 523 -20.83 -23.35 -2.86
N SER A 524 -20.44 -24.21 -1.91
CA SER A 524 -21.36 -25.24 -1.40
C SER A 524 -22.25 -24.71 -0.27
N ALA A 525 -21.78 -23.70 0.47
CA ALA A 525 -22.54 -23.00 1.48
C ALA A 525 -22.11 -21.53 1.59
N GLU A 526 -22.95 -20.71 2.23
CA GLU A 526 -22.67 -19.29 2.46
C GLU A 526 -21.35 -19.01 3.20
N PRO A 527 -20.98 -19.75 4.28
CA PRO A 527 -19.71 -19.52 4.98
C PRO A 527 -18.47 -19.65 4.07
N ASP A 528 -18.51 -20.53 3.08
CA ASP A 528 -17.40 -20.74 2.14
C ASP A 528 -17.20 -19.52 1.21
N ALA A 529 -18.26 -18.74 0.98
CA ALA A 529 -18.27 -17.57 0.10
C ALA A 529 -18.19 -16.22 0.84
N ALA A 530 -18.44 -16.19 2.15
CA ALA A 530 -18.67 -14.94 2.90
C ALA A 530 -17.50 -13.95 2.80
N ALA A 531 -16.26 -14.43 2.97
CA ALA A 531 -15.06 -13.58 2.85
C ALA A 531 -14.87 -13.05 1.42
N ALA A 532 -15.17 -13.86 0.41
CA ALA A 532 -15.10 -13.47 -1.00
C ALA A 532 -16.15 -12.39 -1.33
N ILE A 533 -17.40 -12.57 -0.87
CA ILE A 533 -18.47 -11.58 -1.06
C ILE A 533 -18.10 -10.26 -0.37
N PHE A 534 -17.56 -10.30 0.85
CA PHE A 534 -17.09 -9.09 1.54
C PHE A 534 -15.97 -8.39 0.77
N ALA A 535 -14.99 -9.13 0.26
CA ALA A 535 -13.91 -8.57 -0.57
C ALA A 535 -14.46 -7.92 -1.85
N LEU A 536 -15.38 -8.59 -2.57
CA LEU A 536 -16.02 -8.03 -3.77
C LEU A 536 -16.79 -6.73 -3.46
N LYS A 537 -17.60 -6.74 -2.39
CA LYS A 537 -18.34 -5.54 -1.95
C LYS A 537 -17.42 -4.39 -1.54
N SER A 538 -16.27 -4.68 -0.92
CA SER A 538 -15.26 -3.65 -0.59
C SER A 538 -14.59 -3.03 -1.81
N LEU A 539 -14.74 -3.64 -2.99
CA LEU A 539 -14.29 -3.13 -4.29
C LEU A 539 -15.44 -2.51 -5.11
N GLY A 540 -16.61 -2.29 -4.49
CA GLY A 540 -17.76 -1.68 -5.16
C GLY A 540 -18.48 -2.58 -6.16
N ILE A 541 -18.27 -3.91 -6.13
CA ILE A 541 -18.96 -4.84 -7.02
C ILE A 541 -20.42 -5.00 -6.65
N GLY A 542 -21.28 -4.96 -7.66
CA GLY A 542 -22.71 -5.22 -7.57
C GLY A 542 -23.33 -5.15 -8.97
N PRO A 543 -24.28 -6.05 -9.31
CA PRO A 543 -24.83 -7.15 -8.51
C PRO A 543 -23.89 -8.37 -8.38
N ILE A 544 -24.05 -9.17 -7.32
CA ILE A 544 -23.32 -10.43 -7.10
C ILE A 544 -24.29 -11.60 -7.23
N TYR A 545 -23.99 -12.53 -8.14
CA TYR A 545 -24.78 -13.74 -8.34
C TYR A 545 -24.15 -14.94 -7.65
N THR A 546 -24.95 -15.83 -7.08
CA THR A 546 -24.45 -17.03 -6.37
C THR A 546 -24.94 -18.33 -6.97
N ILE A 547 -24.08 -19.35 -7.02
CA ILE A 547 -24.43 -20.72 -7.42
C ILE A 547 -24.09 -21.68 -6.27
N GLY A 548 -25.05 -22.55 -5.93
CA GLY A 548 -24.88 -23.63 -4.96
C GLY A 548 -25.31 -23.29 -3.53
N PHE A 549 -25.64 -22.03 -3.24
CA PHE A 549 -26.16 -21.60 -1.94
C PHE A 549 -27.05 -20.36 -2.05
N HIS A 550 -27.87 -20.15 -1.01
CA HIS A 550 -28.62 -18.91 -0.81
C HIS A 550 -27.89 -18.04 0.21
N PHE A 551 -27.69 -16.77 -0.11
CA PHE A 551 -27.14 -15.81 0.83
C PHE A 551 -28.23 -15.34 1.79
N ARG A 552 -28.10 -15.68 3.08
CA ARG A 552 -29.11 -15.42 4.12
C ARG A 552 -28.68 -14.35 5.12
N SER A 553 -27.43 -13.87 5.05
CA SER A 553 -26.98 -12.72 5.83
C SER A 553 -27.85 -11.48 5.57
N GLN A 554 -27.89 -10.56 6.54
CA GLN A 554 -28.69 -9.34 6.47
C GLN A 554 -27.79 -8.09 6.43
N GLY A 555 -28.38 -6.95 6.07
CA GLY A 555 -27.67 -5.67 6.01
C GLY A 555 -26.95 -5.44 4.68
N ALA A 556 -25.97 -4.52 4.68
CA ALA A 556 -25.30 -4.05 3.46
C ALA A 556 -24.62 -5.16 2.64
N LEU A 557 -24.19 -6.25 3.29
CA LEU A 557 -23.54 -7.38 2.60
C LEU A 557 -24.53 -8.18 1.72
N ALA A 558 -25.83 -8.15 2.04
CA ALA A 558 -26.87 -8.89 1.32
C ALA A 558 -27.54 -8.07 0.21
N ALA A 559 -27.30 -6.76 0.18
CA ALA A 559 -27.78 -5.91 -0.90
C ALA A 559 -27.19 -6.38 -2.24
N ASP A 560 -28.02 -6.49 -3.27
CA ASP A 560 -27.65 -6.92 -4.61
C ASP A 560 -26.90 -8.27 -4.66
N VAL A 561 -27.26 -9.21 -3.78
CA VAL A 561 -26.78 -10.60 -3.84
C VAL A 561 -27.94 -11.52 -4.22
N GLU A 562 -27.86 -12.15 -5.39
CA GLU A 562 -28.95 -12.93 -5.97
C GLU A 562 -28.55 -14.38 -6.27
N PRO A 563 -29.26 -15.39 -5.75
CA PRO A 563 -28.98 -16.78 -6.07
C PRO A 563 -29.54 -17.17 -7.43
N PHE A 564 -28.72 -17.80 -8.27
CA PHE A 564 -29.18 -18.47 -9.48
C PHE A 564 -29.92 -19.75 -9.13
N ARG A 565 -31.15 -19.86 -9.62
CA ARG A 565 -32.06 -20.98 -9.38
C ARG A 565 -32.18 -21.86 -10.63
N SER A 566 -31.87 -21.33 -11.81
CA SER A 566 -31.95 -22.07 -13.06
C SER A 566 -30.93 -21.62 -14.11
N VAL A 567 -30.86 -22.35 -15.23
CA VAL A 567 -30.01 -22.01 -16.38
C VAL A 567 -30.48 -20.72 -17.07
N GLU A 568 -31.76 -20.37 -16.93
CA GLU A 568 -32.28 -19.08 -17.40
C GLU A 568 -31.68 -17.90 -16.63
N ASP A 569 -31.33 -18.06 -15.35
CA ASP A 569 -30.70 -17.00 -14.56
C ASP A 569 -29.25 -16.73 -15.02
N VAL A 570 -28.55 -17.76 -15.52
CA VAL A 570 -27.22 -17.62 -16.14
C VAL A 570 -27.27 -16.67 -17.35
N LYS A 571 -28.40 -16.61 -18.07
CA LYS A 571 -28.60 -15.68 -19.20
C LYS A 571 -28.90 -14.24 -18.74
N ARG A 572 -29.37 -14.03 -17.50
CA ARG A 572 -29.68 -12.69 -16.97
C ARG A 572 -28.42 -11.92 -16.62
N LEU A 573 -27.40 -12.62 -16.12
CA LEU A 573 -26.06 -12.08 -16.00
C LEU A 573 -25.42 -12.10 -17.39
N GLU A 574 -25.55 -11.01 -18.14
CA GLU A 574 -25.03 -10.97 -19.51
C GLU A 574 -23.51 -11.19 -19.54
N GLN A 575 -22.74 -10.54 -18.66
CA GLN A 575 -21.29 -10.76 -18.51
C GLN A 575 -20.76 -10.41 -17.10
N PRO A 576 -20.30 -11.38 -16.29
CA PRO A 576 -19.60 -11.09 -15.05
C PRO A 576 -18.18 -10.58 -15.34
N PHE A 577 -17.75 -9.59 -14.55
CA PHE A 577 -16.36 -9.16 -14.53
C PHE A 577 -15.48 -10.10 -13.70
N VAL A 578 -16.02 -10.62 -12.59
CA VAL A 578 -15.33 -11.54 -11.69
C VAL A 578 -16.10 -12.85 -11.56
N ILE A 579 -15.39 -13.98 -11.64
CA ILE A 579 -15.88 -15.28 -11.20
C ILE A 579 -15.01 -15.77 -10.05
N ILE A 580 -15.60 -16.07 -8.89
CA ILE A 580 -14.90 -16.68 -7.75
C ILE A 580 -15.41 -18.11 -7.56
N ASN A 581 -14.51 -19.09 -7.66
CA ASN A 581 -14.78 -20.47 -7.28
C ASN A 581 -14.37 -20.71 -5.81
N ALA A 582 -15.34 -20.87 -4.93
CA ALA A 582 -15.18 -21.31 -3.54
C ALA A 582 -15.72 -22.73 -3.31
N LEU A 583 -15.84 -23.54 -4.37
CA LEU A 583 -16.21 -24.95 -4.25
C LEU A 583 -14.99 -25.80 -3.80
N PRO A 584 -15.24 -26.95 -3.14
CA PRO A 584 -14.20 -27.95 -2.91
C PRO A 584 -13.54 -28.45 -4.23
N ALA A 585 -12.27 -28.85 -4.16
CA ALA A 585 -11.47 -29.23 -5.33
C ALA A 585 -12.10 -30.37 -6.16
N GLU A 586 -12.87 -31.25 -5.51
CA GLU A 586 -13.56 -32.38 -6.15
C GLU A 586 -14.67 -31.91 -7.12
N LYS A 587 -15.18 -30.68 -6.93
CA LYS A 587 -16.23 -30.08 -7.78
C LYS A 587 -15.69 -29.17 -8.88
N SER A 588 -14.36 -29.10 -9.07
CA SER A 588 -13.68 -28.27 -10.07
C SER A 588 -14.22 -28.41 -11.51
N ALA A 589 -14.76 -29.59 -11.87
CA ALA A 589 -15.31 -29.84 -13.20
C ALA A 589 -16.52 -28.95 -13.56
N VAL A 590 -17.24 -28.39 -12.58
CA VAL A 590 -18.43 -27.54 -12.81
C VAL A 590 -18.04 -26.13 -13.26
N VAL A 591 -16.82 -25.69 -12.98
CA VAL A 591 -16.37 -24.31 -13.21
C VAL A 591 -16.05 -24.05 -14.70
N GLY A 592 -15.43 -25.04 -15.36
CA GLY A 592 -14.94 -24.91 -16.74
C GLY A 592 -16.01 -24.49 -17.76
N PRO A 593 -17.22 -25.09 -17.78
CA PRO A 593 -18.29 -24.68 -18.68
C PRO A 593 -18.72 -23.21 -18.51
N LEU A 594 -18.78 -22.71 -17.28
CA LEU A 594 -19.16 -21.33 -16.98
C LEU A 594 -18.10 -20.33 -17.47
N LEU A 595 -16.82 -20.64 -17.24
CA LEU A 595 -15.71 -19.83 -17.75
C LEU A 595 -15.81 -19.69 -19.26
N LYS A 596 -15.94 -20.81 -19.99
CA LYS A 596 -16.07 -20.80 -21.45
C LYS A 596 -17.28 -20.00 -21.92
N HIS A 597 -18.45 -20.22 -21.29
CA HIS A 597 -19.68 -19.51 -21.64
C HIS A 597 -19.51 -17.99 -21.55
N TYR A 598 -18.96 -17.50 -20.44
CA TYR A 598 -18.76 -16.07 -20.20
C TYR A 598 -17.50 -15.49 -20.87
N SER A 599 -16.77 -16.27 -21.66
CA SER A 599 -15.63 -15.80 -22.46
C SER A 599 -16.03 -15.37 -23.87
N SER A 600 -17.08 -15.99 -24.43
CA SER A 600 -17.34 -16.03 -25.89
C SER A 600 -18.26 -14.92 -26.46
N THR A 601 -18.41 -13.78 -25.80
CA THR A 601 -19.28 -12.69 -26.29
C THR A 601 -18.56 -11.35 -26.38
N GLY A 602 -17.95 -11.07 -27.53
CA GLY A 602 -17.70 -9.69 -28.00
C GLY A 602 -16.23 -9.29 -28.21
N THR A 603 -15.81 -9.29 -29.48
CA THR A 603 -14.65 -8.58 -30.07
C THR A 603 -13.24 -8.88 -29.53
N ALA A 604 -12.26 -8.81 -30.41
CA ALA A 604 -10.86 -9.21 -30.24
C ALA A 604 -10.02 -8.33 -29.27
N ALA A 605 -10.61 -7.83 -28.19
CA ALA A 605 -9.91 -7.12 -27.13
C ALA A 605 -9.56 -8.10 -26.00
N PRO A 606 -8.40 -7.94 -25.31
CA PRO A 606 -8.09 -8.72 -24.13
C PRO A 606 -9.24 -8.57 -23.11
N THR A 607 -9.87 -9.68 -22.75
CA THR A 607 -10.98 -9.65 -21.80
C THR A 607 -10.44 -9.27 -20.42
N ASN A 608 -10.81 -8.09 -19.94
CA ASN A 608 -10.47 -7.56 -18.61
C ASN A 608 -11.13 -8.36 -17.46
N LYS A 609 -11.44 -9.65 -17.64
CA LYS A 609 -12.21 -10.47 -16.70
C LYS A 609 -11.28 -11.21 -15.74
N VAL A 610 -11.75 -11.42 -14.52
CA VAL A 610 -10.96 -11.99 -13.42
C VAL A 610 -11.58 -13.29 -12.94
N PHE A 611 -10.78 -14.33 -12.87
CA PHE A 611 -11.15 -15.60 -12.26
C PHE A 611 -10.28 -15.83 -11.02
N LEU A 612 -10.93 -16.14 -9.89
CA LEU A 612 -10.24 -16.50 -8.65
C LEU A 612 -10.67 -17.89 -8.19
N ASP A 613 -9.72 -18.80 -8.09
CA ASP A 613 -9.95 -20.15 -7.61
C ASP A 613 -9.48 -20.32 -6.16
N LEU A 614 -10.42 -20.38 -5.22
CA LEU A 614 -10.15 -20.60 -3.80
C LEU A 614 -10.07 -22.08 -3.43
N ALA A 615 -10.31 -22.99 -4.39
CA ALA A 615 -10.21 -24.42 -4.14
C ALA A 615 -8.76 -24.83 -3.87
N ASN A 616 -8.55 -25.54 -2.76
CA ASN A 616 -7.27 -26.17 -2.44
C ASN A 616 -7.41 -27.71 -2.45
N GLY A 617 -6.43 -28.39 -3.03
CA GLY A 617 -6.35 -29.85 -3.06
C GLY A 617 -6.23 -30.46 -4.46
N PRO A 618 -6.09 -31.80 -4.54
CA PRO A 618 -5.99 -32.51 -5.81
C PRO A 618 -7.30 -32.39 -6.60
N ARG A 619 -7.17 -32.13 -7.90
CA ARG A 619 -8.28 -31.89 -8.82
C ARG A 619 -8.06 -32.66 -10.11
N LYS A 620 -9.17 -33.11 -10.73
CA LYS A 620 -9.15 -33.82 -12.02
C LYS A 620 -9.06 -32.86 -13.20
N VAL A 621 -9.60 -31.66 -13.04
CA VAL A 621 -9.64 -30.60 -14.04
C VAL A 621 -9.02 -29.37 -13.39
N ASP A 622 -8.26 -28.59 -14.16
CA ASP A 622 -7.72 -27.31 -13.70
C ASP A 622 -8.52 -26.12 -14.23
N PRO A 623 -9.41 -25.51 -13.41
CA PRO A 623 -10.16 -24.32 -13.80
C PRO A 623 -9.26 -23.14 -14.17
N MET A 624 -8.07 -23.00 -13.57
CA MET A 624 -7.19 -21.87 -13.85
C MET A 624 -6.63 -21.94 -15.26
N ALA A 625 -6.16 -23.11 -15.70
CA ALA A 625 -5.74 -23.33 -17.08
C ALA A 625 -6.87 -23.06 -18.09
N ILE A 626 -8.10 -23.49 -17.76
CA ILE A 626 -9.28 -23.22 -18.60
C ILE A 626 -9.54 -21.71 -18.66
N ALA A 627 -9.55 -21.02 -17.52
CA ALA A 627 -9.78 -19.59 -17.43
C ALA A 627 -8.74 -18.82 -18.28
N ALA A 628 -7.45 -19.10 -18.10
CA ALA A 628 -6.38 -18.48 -18.86
C ALA A 628 -6.51 -18.73 -20.37
N SER A 629 -6.78 -19.97 -20.78
CA SER A 629 -7.01 -20.30 -22.21
C SER A 629 -8.27 -19.64 -22.79
N SER A 630 -9.18 -19.19 -21.93
CA SER A 630 -10.41 -18.49 -22.30
C SER A 630 -10.30 -16.97 -22.10
N GLY A 631 -9.08 -16.44 -21.89
CA GLY A 631 -8.81 -14.99 -21.82
C GLY A 631 -8.98 -14.35 -20.44
N TRP A 632 -9.24 -15.12 -19.39
CA TRP A 632 -9.37 -14.58 -18.04
C TRP A 632 -8.01 -14.35 -17.40
N THR A 633 -7.90 -13.28 -16.62
CA THR A 633 -6.82 -13.15 -15.64
C THR A 633 -7.13 -14.08 -14.47
N ALA A 634 -6.34 -15.13 -14.28
CA ALA A 634 -6.63 -16.19 -13.32
C ALA A 634 -5.66 -16.16 -12.12
N TYR A 635 -6.23 -16.21 -10.91
CA TYR A 635 -5.50 -16.30 -9.65
C TYR A 635 -5.90 -17.56 -8.87
N GLY A 636 -4.97 -18.09 -8.09
CA GLY A 636 -5.19 -19.27 -7.27
C GLY A 636 -5.19 -18.98 -5.77
N VAL A 637 -5.67 -19.96 -5.00
CA VAL A 637 -5.68 -19.93 -3.52
C VAL A 637 -4.28 -19.70 -2.92
N ALA A 638 -3.22 -20.08 -3.64
CA ALA A 638 -1.85 -19.83 -3.23
C ALA A 638 -1.54 -18.33 -3.07
N ASP A 639 -2.03 -17.51 -3.98
CA ASP A 639 -1.86 -16.04 -3.93
C ASP A 639 -2.65 -15.45 -2.76
N VAL A 640 -3.90 -15.92 -2.58
CA VAL A 640 -4.76 -15.51 -1.45
C VAL A 640 -4.13 -15.88 -0.12
N ASN A 641 -3.58 -17.09 0.02
CA ASN A 641 -2.94 -17.55 1.25
C ASN A 641 -1.66 -16.75 1.57
N ALA A 642 -0.86 -16.42 0.55
CA ALA A 642 0.33 -15.59 0.73
C ALA A 642 -0.06 -14.20 1.23
N TRP A 643 -1.02 -13.54 0.57
CA TRP A 643 -1.52 -12.24 1.02
C TRP A 643 -2.20 -12.29 2.39
N THR A 644 -2.99 -13.33 2.67
CA THR A 644 -3.59 -13.53 3.99
C THR A 644 -2.52 -13.67 5.05
N THR A 645 -1.41 -14.36 4.75
CA THR A 645 -0.27 -14.47 5.68
C THR A 645 0.38 -13.10 5.94
N VAL A 646 0.59 -12.28 4.89
CA VAL A 646 1.08 -10.90 5.04
C VAL A 646 0.18 -10.10 5.99
N GLU A 647 -1.14 -10.13 5.75
CA GLU A 647 -2.11 -9.38 6.54
C GLU A 647 -2.22 -9.91 7.98
N THR A 648 -2.19 -11.23 8.18
CA THR A 648 -2.20 -11.85 9.50
C THR A 648 -0.94 -11.48 10.30
N MET A 649 0.25 -11.45 9.68
CA MET A 649 1.47 -10.97 10.33
C MET A 649 1.34 -9.52 10.79
N ARG A 650 0.82 -8.65 9.90
CA ARG A 650 0.59 -7.24 10.20
C ARG A 650 -0.43 -7.06 11.32
N LEU A 651 -1.50 -7.87 11.35
CA LEU A 651 -2.55 -7.79 12.35
C LEU A 651 -2.10 -8.31 13.72
N LEU A 652 -1.37 -9.43 13.77
CA LEU A 652 -1.01 -10.08 15.03
C LEU A 652 0.18 -9.42 15.73
N VAL A 653 1.20 -9.00 14.97
CA VAL A 653 2.46 -8.49 15.55
C VAL A 653 2.90 -7.13 15.00
N GLY A 654 2.09 -6.51 14.14
CA GLY A 654 2.40 -5.18 13.59
C GLY A 654 3.59 -5.15 12.63
N GLN A 655 4.14 -6.30 12.24
CA GLN A 655 5.30 -6.37 11.35
C GLN A 655 4.86 -6.53 9.90
N ASN A 656 5.62 -5.92 9.00
CA ASN A 656 5.38 -6.02 7.58
C ASN A 656 6.37 -7.01 6.96
N VAL A 657 5.86 -7.88 6.08
CA VAL A 657 6.65 -8.86 5.35
C VAL A 657 6.20 -8.79 3.88
N PRO A 658 7.11 -8.60 2.91
CA PRO A 658 6.71 -8.50 1.50
C PRO A 658 6.00 -9.76 0.99
N TYR A 659 5.00 -9.60 0.14
CA TYR A 659 4.32 -10.74 -0.50
C TYR A 659 5.30 -11.64 -1.27
N ASP A 660 6.23 -11.04 -2.03
CA ASP A 660 7.24 -11.77 -2.79
C ASP A 660 8.17 -12.58 -1.86
N PHE A 661 8.52 -12.04 -0.69
CA PHE A 661 9.23 -12.79 0.35
C PHE A 661 8.40 -13.96 0.89
N VAL A 662 7.12 -13.75 1.20
CA VAL A 662 6.23 -14.86 1.63
C VAL A 662 6.21 -15.94 0.55
N ARG A 663 6.05 -15.59 -0.73
CA ARG A 663 6.05 -16.57 -1.83
C ARG A 663 7.36 -17.33 -1.95
N LEU A 664 8.50 -16.64 -1.79
CA LEU A 664 9.83 -17.22 -1.82
C LEU A 664 10.07 -18.17 -0.65
N ALA A 665 9.88 -17.69 0.58
CA ALA A 665 10.29 -18.38 1.81
C ALA A 665 9.35 -19.52 2.23
N SER A 666 8.10 -19.50 1.76
CA SER A 666 7.08 -20.48 2.14
C SER A 666 7.09 -21.75 1.27
N GLY A 667 7.76 -21.68 0.11
CA GLY A 667 7.81 -22.77 -0.86
C GLY A 667 6.44 -23.23 -1.36
N ARG A 668 6.38 -24.38 -2.05
CA ARG A 668 5.10 -25.00 -2.46
C ARG A 668 4.33 -25.62 -1.30
N SER A 669 4.97 -25.81 -0.13
CA SER A 669 4.40 -26.53 1.03
C SER A 669 3.36 -25.75 1.83
N MET A 670 3.29 -24.42 1.65
CA MET A 670 2.29 -23.56 2.30
C MET A 670 0.98 -23.46 1.51
N PHE A 671 0.96 -23.93 0.26
CA PHE A 671 -0.10 -23.61 -0.70
C PHE A 671 -0.87 -24.84 -1.15
#